data_AF-A0A0F0DPJ2-F1
#
_entry.id   AF-A0A0F0DPJ2-F1
#
_cell.length_a   1.000
_cell.length_b   1.000
_cell.length_c   1.000
_cell.angle_alpha   90.00
_cell.angle_beta   90.00
_cell.angle_gamma   90.00
#
_symmetry.space_group_name_H-M   'P 1'
#
loop_
_entity.id
_entity.type
_entity.pdbx_description
1 polymer ?
#
loop_
_entity_poly.entity_id
_entity_poly.type
_entity_poly.pdbx_seq_one_letter_code
_entity_poly.pdbx_strand_id
1 'polypeptide(L)'
;MNNVATAVRALILGVWLGLMSAGSHAAATSLFTPEEHAWMAAHPVVRTCVDAHWRPFEFVEAGKVVGMVPSFLDAVGQLSGLRFEYVDGACWNGSVAALRSGSVDMLPDWGKHDDVVPHREGVIASTPYYVGTIAIVTAERENLFAGFTQLAGKRIAIKGGGGLEMAIRHSGMPVRLQTFQDESDALDAVANGEADAALGTDASIIPQLHRQFQGRLFLSGSLWDRPYALTMVTREDNPVLASILDKSLTAIPASDADAIRRRWQETTDYGAPSLASILHYRWRQVILVAGVVLAFAVLAYVLWRARVAAVRSERDKAMFLAFISHEIRTPMHTILASLELLQRSQLTGQQASRADAAVSASETLLALLDDVLEYSRLESHSVTLALQPTTIGQWAEQTLDMVRWRSEEKKLALSLDLACAPDFSVEIDAMRVRQIALNLLVNAIKFTTAGKVVFRVDYLPGKRRGIGTLVLEVRDTGMGIPPERQRNIFEPYARVESPGNRGASGTGLGLSICHELVELMEGVITVSSSPEVGTVFTVMLPTREAHAEAALPNAADASPASAPLAISPKAQKTLSRESKEGPLVLVVDDHEAVQHAIQHQLDALACRSAIAGTGEAALEQFASAAFDMVLLDCNLPGIDGYTVAQRMREIEHERGGERTPIVAISAATDDAHRVRCFDSGMDGVLGKPLRLAALRELIELWCAHGDSAPNAESMEHDVAPSADVLAIYRQTMKTDLEMLSQGIAHRDIEQARRAAHRISGAAAVVEDRQTRNLASELERRLSTPSSDINADIQALFVELQSLHRAETPDA
;
A
#
# COMPACT_ATOMS: atom_id res chain seq x y z
N MET A 1 53.80 -40.19 11.95
CA MET A 1 52.46 -40.42 11.38
C MET A 1 52.42 -41.45 10.23
N ASN A 2 53.53 -42.13 9.86
CA ASN A 2 53.52 -43.14 8.78
C ASN A 2 53.25 -44.60 9.20
N ASN A 3 53.29 -44.95 10.50
CA ASN A 3 53.12 -46.34 10.94
C ASN A 3 51.66 -46.77 11.22
N VAL A 4 50.73 -45.82 11.34
CA VAL A 4 49.30 -46.13 11.56
C VAL A 4 48.59 -46.41 10.24
N ALA A 5 49.01 -45.75 9.15
CA ALA A 5 48.43 -45.94 7.82
C ALA A 5 48.78 -47.29 7.18
N THR A 6 49.96 -47.85 7.47
CA THR A 6 50.39 -49.17 6.99
C THR A 6 49.72 -50.31 7.73
N ALA A 7 49.50 -50.18 9.04
CA ALA A 7 48.78 -51.17 9.84
C ALA A 7 47.30 -51.28 9.43
N VAL A 8 46.65 -50.14 9.15
CA VAL A 8 45.24 -50.12 8.70
C VAL A 8 45.10 -50.68 7.27
N ARG A 9 46.05 -50.42 6.37
CA ARG A 9 46.05 -51.02 5.02
C ARG A 9 46.25 -52.53 5.03
N ALA A 10 47.13 -53.06 5.89
CA ALA A 10 47.35 -54.49 6.02
C ALA A 10 46.13 -55.22 6.61
N LEU A 11 45.43 -54.58 7.55
CA LEU A 11 44.20 -55.13 8.14
C LEU A 11 43.05 -55.19 7.11
N ILE A 12 42.91 -54.15 6.29
CA ILE A 12 41.88 -54.09 5.23
C ILE A 12 42.18 -55.10 4.11
N LEU A 13 43.46 -55.30 3.73
CA LEU A 13 43.84 -56.31 2.73
C LEU A 13 43.64 -57.74 3.26
N GLY A 14 43.94 -58.01 4.53
CA GLY A 14 43.74 -59.32 5.16
C GLY A 14 42.28 -59.71 5.28
N VAL A 15 41.40 -58.75 5.56
CA VAL A 15 39.95 -58.96 5.59
C VAL A 15 39.39 -59.19 4.19
N TRP A 16 39.90 -58.50 3.17
CA TRP A 16 39.50 -58.71 1.77
C TRP A 16 39.96 -60.06 1.20
N LEU A 17 41.17 -60.52 1.53
CA LEU A 17 41.66 -61.84 1.09
C LEU A 17 40.99 -63.01 1.84
N GLY A 18 40.61 -62.82 3.10
CA GLY A 18 39.87 -63.83 3.87
C GLY A 18 38.43 -64.04 3.40
N LEU A 19 37.81 -63.02 2.78
CA LEU A 19 36.45 -63.10 2.20
C LEU A 19 36.42 -63.68 0.78
N MET A 20 37.56 -63.79 0.10
CA MET A 20 37.65 -64.29 -1.29
C MET A 20 38.02 -65.78 -1.40
N SER A 21 38.25 -66.50 -0.29
CA SER A 21 38.67 -67.91 -0.31
C SER A 21 37.73 -68.81 0.49
N ALA A 22 36.50 -68.98 0.03
CA ALA A 22 35.66 -70.16 0.34
C ALA A 22 34.45 -70.20 -0.61
N GLY A 23 34.70 -70.61 -1.86
CA GLY A 23 33.66 -70.88 -2.84
C GLY A 23 34.05 -72.10 -3.66
N SER A 24 33.92 -73.28 -3.05
CA SER A 24 33.98 -74.56 -3.74
C SER A 24 33.06 -74.49 -4.97
N HIS A 25 33.61 -74.65 -6.18
CA HIS A 25 32.85 -74.84 -7.41
C HIS A 25 32.08 -76.16 -7.30
N ALA A 26 30.91 -76.14 -6.68
CA ALA A 26 29.86 -77.10 -6.97
C ALA A 26 29.33 -76.71 -8.36
N ALA A 27 29.43 -77.61 -9.33
CA ALA A 27 28.80 -77.45 -10.63
C ALA A 27 27.33 -77.09 -10.39
N ALA A 28 26.90 -75.91 -10.87
CA ALA A 28 25.52 -75.50 -10.82
C ALA A 28 24.71 -76.54 -11.60
N THR A 29 23.98 -77.40 -10.90
CA THR A 29 22.97 -78.25 -11.51
C THR A 29 21.99 -77.33 -12.20
N SER A 30 21.95 -77.35 -13.54
CA SER A 30 21.01 -76.51 -14.28
C SER A 30 19.60 -76.83 -13.81
N LEU A 31 18.80 -75.80 -13.50
CA LEU A 31 17.44 -75.93 -12.98
C LEU A 31 16.54 -76.69 -13.96
N PHE A 32 16.81 -76.57 -15.26
CA PHE A 32 16.00 -77.13 -16.34
C PHE A 32 16.70 -78.30 -17.03
N THR A 33 15.92 -79.22 -17.59
CA THR A 33 16.43 -80.34 -18.41
C THR A 33 16.87 -79.85 -19.80
N PRO A 34 17.69 -80.61 -20.54
CA PRO A 34 18.06 -80.24 -21.92
C PRO A 34 16.85 -80.06 -22.85
N GLU A 35 15.78 -80.84 -22.64
CA GLU A 35 14.51 -80.73 -23.37
C GLU A 35 13.81 -79.39 -23.10
N GLU A 36 13.78 -78.98 -21.83
CA GLU A 36 13.21 -77.69 -21.43
C GLU A 36 14.01 -76.51 -22.00
N HIS A 37 15.34 -76.58 -22.01
CA HIS A 37 16.17 -75.55 -22.65
C HIS A 37 15.90 -75.43 -24.14
N ALA A 38 15.75 -76.56 -24.84
CA ALA A 38 15.42 -76.56 -26.26
C ALA A 38 14.02 -75.97 -26.51
N TRP A 39 13.05 -76.27 -25.63
CA TRP A 39 11.72 -75.70 -25.71
C TRP A 39 11.71 -74.18 -25.50
N MET A 40 12.41 -73.68 -24.48
CA MET A 40 12.52 -72.23 -24.20
C MET A 40 13.22 -71.48 -25.33
N ALA A 41 14.23 -72.09 -25.97
CA ALA A 41 14.90 -71.51 -27.13
C ALA A 41 13.98 -71.43 -28.36
N ALA A 42 13.10 -72.42 -28.55
CA ALA A 42 12.11 -72.44 -29.63
C ALA A 42 10.90 -71.53 -29.36
N HIS A 43 10.54 -71.34 -28.09
CA HIS A 43 9.37 -70.57 -27.65
C HIS A 43 9.76 -69.50 -26.62
N PRO A 44 10.52 -68.46 -27.02
CA PRO A 44 11.00 -67.43 -26.09
C PRO A 44 9.88 -66.51 -25.58
N VAL A 45 8.69 -66.57 -26.16
CA VAL A 45 7.52 -65.78 -25.78
C VAL A 45 6.36 -66.71 -25.45
N VAL A 46 5.79 -66.54 -24.27
CA VAL A 46 4.60 -67.26 -23.79
C VAL A 46 3.45 -66.27 -23.72
N ARG A 47 2.38 -66.54 -24.46
CA ARG A 47 1.19 -65.68 -24.47
C ARG A 47 0.32 -66.00 -23.25
N THR A 48 -0.06 -64.98 -22.51
CA THR A 48 -0.92 -65.05 -21.33
C THR A 48 -2.01 -64.00 -21.45
N CYS A 49 -2.89 -63.88 -20.47
CA CYS A 49 -3.85 -62.78 -20.38
C CYS A 49 -3.79 -62.09 -19.02
N VAL A 50 -4.48 -60.95 -18.89
CA VAL A 50 -4.51 -60.11 -17.69
C VAL A 50 -5.95 -59.74 -17.31
N ASP A 51 -6.28 -59.85 -16.03
CA ASP A 51 -7.45 -59.22 -15.45
C ASP A 51 -7.13 -57.77 -15.04
N ALA A 52 -7.49 -56.80 -15.88
CA ALA A 52 -7.05 -55.41 -15.73
C ALA A 52 -7.57 -54.66 -14.48
N HIS A 53 -8.52 -55.23 -13.73
CA HIS A 53 -9.22 -54.55 -12.62
C HIS A 53 -9.05 -55.28 -11.28
N TRP A 54 -8.07 -56.18 -11.13
CA TRP A 54 -7.94 -57.02 -9.94
C TRP A 54 -6.81 -56.60 -8.99
N ARG A 55 -7.00 -55.50 -8.27
CA ARG A 55 -6.06 -55.05 -7.23
C ARG A 55 -6.05 -56.02 -6.03
N PRO A 56 -4.90 -56.40 -5.45
CA PRO A 56 -3.52 -56.05 -5.83
C PRO A 56 -2.83 -57.12 -6.73
N PHE A 57 -3.57 -58.08 -7.27
CA PHE A 57 -3.05 -59.22 -8.01
C PHE A 57 -2.58 -58.84 -9.41
N GLU A 58 -3.42 -58.21 -10.20
CA GLU A 58 -3.07 -57.68 -11.51
C GLU A 58 -4.03 -56.55 -11.88
N PHE A 59 -3.47 -55.46 -12.38
CA PHE A 59 -4.23 -54.31 -12.82
C PHE A 59 -3.39 -53.46 -13.77
N VAL A 60 -4.04 -52.58 -14.51
CA VAL A 60 -3.34 -51.64 -15.39
C VAL A 60 -3.12 -50.31 -14.67
N GLU A 61 -1.86 -49.90 -14.55
CA GLU A 61 -1.47 -48.60 -14.02
C GLU A 61 -0.57 -47.88 -15.03
N ALA A 62 -0.96 -46.67 -15.44
CA ALA A 62 -0.27 -45.89 -16.47
C ALA A 62 0.03 -46.68 -17.78
N GLY A 63 -0.90 -47.55 -18.20
CA GLY A 63 -0.79 -48.35 -19.43
C GLY A 63 0.15 -49.56 -19.32
N LYS A 64 0.68 -49.87 -18.14
CA LYS A 64 1.47 -51.08 -17.87
C LYS A 64 0.69 -52.03 -16.96
N VAL A 65 0.81 -53.32 -17.24
CA VAL A 65 0.29 -54.37 -16.37
C VAL A 65 1.20 -54.47 -15.15
N VAL A 66 0.63 -54.26 -13.97
CA VAL A 66 1.33 -54.28 -12.69
C VAL A 66 0.55 -55.08 -11.66
N GLY A 67 1.22 -55.56 -10.62
CA GLY A 67 0.59 -56.33 -9.54
C GLY A 67 1.42 -57.54 -9.11
N MET A 68 0.86 -58.31 -8.18
CA MET A 68 1.47 -59.52 -7.65
C MET A 68 1.73 -60.57 -8.74
N VAL A 69 0.74 -60.86 -9.60
CA VAL A 69 0.82 -61.88 -10.66
C VAL A 69 1.90 -61.54 -11.69
N PRO A 70 1.95 -60.31 -12.26
CA PRO A 70 3.06 -59.90 -13.13
C PRO A 70 4.43 -59.98 -12.45
N SER A 71 4.52 -59.67 -11.15
CA SER A 71 5.78 -59.75 -10.42
C SER A 71 6.28 -61.20 -10.27
N PHE A 72 5.38 -62.18 -10.12
CA PHE A 72 5.74 -63.59 -10.15
C PHE A 72 6.11 -64.05 -11.56
N LEU A 73 5.43 -63.58 -12.60
CA LEU A 73 5.82 -63.84 -14.00
C LEU A 73 7.20 -63.26 -14.33
N ASP A 74 7.52 -62.06 -13.84
CA ASP A 74 8.85 -61.47 -13.99
C ASP A 74 9.93 -62.33 -13.32
N ALA A 75 9.66 -62.84 -12.12
CA ALA A 75 10.59 -63.74 -11.41
C ALA A 75 10.78 -65.07 -12.16
N VAL A 76 9.69 -65.64 -12.69
CA VAL A 76 9.75 -66.83 -13.56
C VAL A 76 10.53 -66.54 -14.85
N GLY A 77 10.33 -65.38 -15.46
CA GLY A 77 11.04 -64.94 -16.65
C GLY A 77 12.53 -64.74 -16.40
N GLN A 78 12.92 -64.23 -15.22
CA GLN A 78 14.33 -64.11 -14.81
C GLN A 78 15.02 -65.47 -14.64
N LEU A 79 14.31 -66.48 -14.14
CA LEU A 79 14.87 -67.82 -13.94
C LEU A 79 14.90 -68.63 -15.25
N SER A 80 13.83 -68.59 -16.04
CA SER A 80 13.66 -69.39 -17.26
C SER A 80 14.19 -68.73 -18.53
N GLY A 81 14.27 -67.40 -18.58
CA GLY A 81 14.54 -66.62 -19.79
C GLY A 81 13.33 -66.42 -20.70
N LEU A 82 12.14 -66.90 -20.30
CA LEU A 82 10.89 -66.69 -21.03
C LEU A 82 10.40 -65.24 -20.89
N ARG A 83 9.71 -64.74 -21.93
CA ARG A 83 9.00 -63.46 -21.90
C ARG A 83 7.50 -63.70 -21.96
N PHE A 84 6.75 -63.01 -21.11
CA PHE A 84 5.30 -63.13 -21.06
C PHE A 84 4.64 -61.97 -21.80
N GLU A 85 3.76 -62.28 -22.74
CA GLU A 85 3.02 -61.28 -23.53
C GLU A 85 1.52 -61.40 -23.23
N TYR A 86 0.90 -60.26 -22.91
CA TYR A 86 -0.52 -60.21 -22.55
C TYR A 86 -1.39 -60.02 -23.78
N VAL A 87 -2.33 -60.94 -24.00
CA VAL A 87 -3.32 -60.88 -25.07
C VAL A 87 -4.57 -60.16 -24.55
N ASP A 88 -4.85 -58.98 -25.12
CA ASP A 88 -5.99 -58.15 -24.74
C ASP A 88 -7.33 -58.88 -24.94
N GLY A 89 -8.24 -58.72 -23.98
CA GLY A 89 -9.61 -59.26 -24.05
C GLY A 89 -9.74 -60.79 -23.85
N ALA A 90 -8.64 -61.51 -23.64
CA ALA A 90 -8.65 -62.96 -23.50
C ALA A 90 -9.06 -63.46 -22.09
N CYS A 91 -8.95 -62.65 -21.04
CA CYS A 91 -9.08 -63.10 -19.64
C CYS A 91 -10.52 -62.98 -19.07
N TRP A 92 -11.24 -61.88 -19.29
CA TRP A 92 -12.57 -61.66 -18.70
C TRP A 92 -13.64 -62.52 -19.39
N ASN A 93 -14.30 -63.42 -18.65
CA ASN A 93 -15.36 -64.36 -19.12
C ASN A 93 -14.96 -65.33 -20.25
N GLY A 94 -13.68 -65.39 -20.66
CA GLY A 94 -13.22 -66.17 -21.82
C GLY A 94 -11.88 -66.91 -21.66
N SER A 95 -11.21 -66.79 -20.52
CA SER A 95 -9.84 -67.31 -20.27
C SER A 95 -9.67 -68.80 -20.58
N VAL A 96 -10.62 -69.64 -20.17
CA VAL A 96 -10.62 -71.08 -20.45
C VAL A 96 -10.72 -71.36 -21.95
N ALA A 97 -11.59 -70.63 -22.66
CA ALA A 97 -11.78 -70.79 -24.09
C ALA A 97 -10.55 -70.30 -24.87
N ALA A 98 -9.92 -69.22 -24.42
CA ALA A 98 -8.66 -68.72 -24.97
C ALA A 98 -7.51 -69.73 -24.79
N LEU A 99 -7.42 -70.38 -23.63
CA LEU A 99 -6.41 -71.42 -23.37
C LEU A 99 -6.66 -72.66 -24.24
N ARG A 100 -7.90 -73.13 -24.32
CA ARG A 100 -8.29 -74.31 -25.13
C ARG A 100 -8.14 -74.09 -26.63
N SER A 101 -8.39 -72.87 -27.12
CA SER A 101 -8.25 -72.52 -28.55
C SER A 101 -6.81 -72.28 -28.99
N GLY A 102 -5.83 -72.24 -28.08
CA GLY A 102 -4.45 -71.91 -28.42
C GLY A 102 -4.18 -70.40 -28.55
N SER A 103 -5.16 -69.56 -28.21
CA SER A 103 -5.03 -68.09 -28.28
C SER A 103 -4.06 -67.57 -27.22
N VAL A 104 -4.05 -68.20 -26.04
CA VAL A 104 -3.03 -68.03 -25.00
C VAL A 104 -2.37 -69.38 -24.70
N ASP A 105 -1.12 -69.37 -24.25
CA ASP A 105 -0.32 -70.56 -23.98
C ASP A 105 -0.43 -71.00 -22.50
N MET A 106 -0.74 -70.06 -21.61
CA MET A 106 -1.00 -70.32 -20.20
C MET A 106 -2.01 -69.32 -19.62
N LEU A 107 -2.55 -69.63 -18.43
CA LEU A 107 -3.25 -68.67 -17.57
C LEU A 107 -2.47 -68.50 -16.27
N PRO A 108 -2.25 -67.26 -15.80
CA PRO A 108 -1.33 -67.01 -14.71
C PRO A 108 -1.98 -67.11 -13.34
N ASP A 109 -3.31 -66.99 -13.24
CA ASP A 109 -4.08 -66.70 -12.03
C ASP A 109 -5.21 -67.73 -11.79
N TRP A 110 -4.96 -68.99 -12.12
CA TRP A 110 -5.96 -70.04 -11.96
C TRP A 110 -6.17 -70.46 -10.50
N GLY A 111 -7.41 -70.34 -10.01
CA GLY A 111 -7.78 -70.74 -8.66
C GLY A 111 -7.84 -72.26 -8.48
N LYS A 112 -6.99 -72.83 -7.62
CA LYS A 112 -7.02 -74.25 -7.25
C LYS A 112 -8.18 -74.52 -6.27
N HIS A 113 -9.32 -74.94 -6.80
CA HIS A 113 -10.47 -75.40 -6.00
C HIS A 113 -10.58 -76.92 -6.11
N ASP A 114 -10.50 -77.64 -5.00
CA ASP A 114 -10.48 -79.11 -4.99
C ASP A 114 -11.83 -79.75 -5.38
N ASP A 115 -12.91 -78.97 -5.45
CA ASP A 115 -14.28 -79.47 -5.69
C ASP A 115 -14.77 -79.37 -7.15
N VAL A 116 -14.06 -78.68 -8.06
CA VAL A 116 -14.51 -78.45 -9.45
C VAL A 116 -13.85 -79.45 -10.40
N VAL A 117 -14.30 -80.70 -10.34
CA VAL A 117 -13.76 -81.83 -11.11
C VAL A 117 -13.90 -81.71 -12.66
N PRO A 118 -14.91 -81.07 -13.29
CA PRO A 118 -15.01 -81.10 -14.76
C PRO A 118 -14.05 -80.13 -15.49
N HIS A 119 -13.29 -79.30 -14.77
CA HIS A 119 -12.36 -78.34 -15.38
C HIS A 119 -10.88 -78.72 -15.24
N ARG A 120 -10.58 -79.91 -14.70
CA ARG A 120 -9.21 -80.48 -14.72
C ARG A 120 -8.89 -81.22 -16.02
N GLU A 121 -9.89 -81.56 -16.85
CA GLU A 121 -9.65 -82.22 -18.14
C GLU A 121 -8.97 -81.25 -19.12
N GLY A 122 -7.77 -81.62 -19.60
CA GLY A 122 -7.05 -80.87 -20.62
C GLY A 122 -6.09 -79.78 -20.12
N VAL A 123 -5.81 -79.67 -18.81
CA VAL A 123 -4.88 -78.66 -18.26
C VAL A 123 -3.92 -79.22 -17.21
N ILE A 124 -2.72 -78.63 -17.13
CA ILE A 124 -1.69 -78.95 -16.11
C ILE A 124 -1.45 -77.70 -15.26
N ALA A 125 -1.64 -77.84 -13.95
CA ALA A 125 -1.45 -76.77 -12.96
C ALA A 125 -0.11 -76.87 -12.25
N SER A 126 0.52 -75.72 -12.01
CA SER A 126 1.72 -75.60 -11.20
C SER A 126 1.44 -75.73 -9.70
N THR A 127 2.50 -75.78 -8.91
CA THR A 127 2.48 -75.44 -7.49
C THR A 127 1.90 -74.03 -7.27
N PRO A 128 1.13 -73.82 -6.18
CA PRO A 128 0.52 -72.53 -5.91
C PRO A 128 1.56 -71.50 -5.46
N TYR A 129 1.56 -70.32 -6.09
CA TYR A 129 2.48 -69.23 -5.77
C TYR A 129 1.87 -68.20 -4.79
N TYR A 130 0.55 -68.26 -4.60
CA TYR A 130 -0.17 -67.48 -3.59
C TYR A 130 -1.23 -68.36 -2.92
N VAL A 131 -1.39 -68.21 -1.61
CA VAL A 131 -2.44 -68.83 -0.81
C VAL A 131 -3.01 -67.79 0.15
N GLY A 132 -4.31 -67.55 0.05
CA GLY A 132 -5.05 -66.62 0.91
C GLY A 132 -6.37 -67.22 1.38
N THR A 133 -7.18 -66.40 2.04
CA THR A 133 -8.53 -66.77 2.49
C THR A 133 -9.60 -65.94 1.78
N ILE A 134 -10.79 -66.50 1.62
CA ILE A 134 -11.95 -65.74 1.14
C ILE A 134 -12.61 -65.09 2.35
N ALA A 135 -12.63 -63.76 2.40
CA ALA A 135 -13.26 -62.98 3.45
C ALA A 135 -14.72 -62.69 3.12
N ILE A 136 -15.55 -62.67 4.17
CA ILE A 136 -16.98 -62.38 4.13
C ILE A 136 -17.22 -61.03 4.79
N VAL A 137 -17.78 -60.08 4.05
CA VAL A 137 -18.05 -58.72 4.52
C VAL A 137 -19.55 -58.46 4.53
N THR A 138 -20.09 -57.95 5.64
CA THR A 138 -21.51 -57.55 5.73
C THR A 138 -21.69 -56.18 6.37
N ALA A 139 -22.89 -55.61 6.27
CA ALA A 139 -23.22 -54.32 6.90
C ALA A 139 -23.42 -54.41 8.42
N GLU A 140 -23.63 -55.61 8.98
CA GLU A 140 -23.95 -55.82 10.39
C GLU A 140 -22.88 -56.65 11.09
N ARG A 141 -22.27 -56.08 12.13
CA ARG A 141 -21.19 -56.72 12.89
C ARG A 141 -21.60 -58.02 13.59
N GLU A 142 -22.89 -58.21 13.83
CA GLU A 142 -23.43 -59.38 14.54
C GLU A 142 -23.71 -60.58 13.61
N ASN A 143 -23.77 -60.36 12.29
CA ASN A 143 -23.89 -61.44 11.31
C ASN A 143 -22.53 -62.11 11.13
N LEU A 144 -22.18 -63.03 12.03
CA LEU A 144 -20.98 -63.85 11.93
C LEU A 144 -21.25 -65.08 11.08
N PHE A 145 -20.47 -65.25 10.00
CA PHE A 145 -20.52 -66.43 9.15
C PHE A 145 -19.29 -67.29 9.45
N ALA A 146 -19.51 -68.45 10.08
CA ALA A 146 -18.47 -69.40 10.46
C ALA A 146 -18.18 -70.44 9.36
N GLY A 147 -19.00 -70.50 8.30
CA GLY A 147 -18.78 -71.46 7.21
C GLY A 147 -19.64 -71.20 5.98
N PHE A 148 -19.21 -71.80 4.86
CA PHE A 148 -19.77 -71.57 3.53
C PHE A 148 -21.28 -71.88 3.44
N THR A 149 -21.77 -72.89 4.17
CA THR A 149 -23.18 -73.32 4.16
C THR A 149 -24.16 -72.29 4.74
N GLN A 150 -23.69 -71.38 5.60
CA GLN A 150 -24.53 -70.35 6.22
C GLN A 150 -24.89 -69.22 5.25
N LEU A 151 -24.27 -69.19 4.06
CA LEU A 151 -24.57 -68.24 2.99
C LEU A 151 -25.72 -68.69 2.09
N ALA A 152 -26.28 -69.88 2.31
CA ALA A 152 -27.39 -70.40 1.52
C ALA A 152 -28.62 -69.46 1.56
N GLY A 153 -29.17 -69.17 0.39
CA GLY A 153 -30.34 -68.29 0.20
C GLY A 153 -30.04 -66.79 0.23
N LYS A 154 -28.80 -66.37 0.55
CA LYS A 154 -28.42 -64.95 0.62
C LYS A 154 -28.09 -64.37 -0.76
N ARG A 155 -28.21 -63.04 -0.85
CA ARG A 155 -27.71 -62.22 -1.98
C ARG A 155 -26.23 -61.94 -1.75
N ILE A 156 -25.39 -62.48 -2.62
CA ILE A 156 -23.94 -62.41 -2.47
C ILE A 156 -23.38 -61.55 -3.60
N ALA A 157 -22.66 -60.48 -3.22
CA ALA A 157 -21.93 -59.63 -4.14
C ALA A 157 -20.48 -60.11 -4.27
N ILE A 158 -19.97 -60.28 -5.49
CA ILE A 158 -18.57 -60.59 -5.75
C ILE A 158 -18.06 -59.79 -6.95
N LYS A 159 -16.74 -59.65 -7.05
CA LYS A 159 -16.09 -59.35 -8.32
C LYS A 159 -16.26 -60.55 -9.26
N GLY A 160 -16.86 -60.33 -10.43
CA GLY A 160 -17.18 -61.36 -11.42
C GLY A 160 -15.99 -61.82 -12.24
N GLY A 161 -16.22 -62.76 -13.16
CA GLY A 161 -15.28 -63.13 -14.23
C GLY A 161 -14.09 -64.01 -13.84
N GLY A 162 -13.96 -64.38 -12.56
CA GLY A 162 -12.82 -65.11 -12.03
C GLY A 162 -13.14 -66.46 -11.37
N GLY A 163 -12.11 -67.10 -10.81
CA GLY A 163 -12.20 -68.44 -10.19
C GLY A 163 -13.21 -68.53 -9.04
N LEU A 164 -13.41 -67.45 -8.27
CA LEU A 164 -14.37 -67.40 -7.18
C LEU A 164 -15.83 -67.51 -7.67
N GLU A 165 -16.17 -66.84 -8.78
CA GLU A 165 -17.50 -66.95 -9.39
C GLU A 165 -17.77 -68.38 -9.85
N MET A 166 -16.79 -68.99 -10.54
CA MET A 166 -16.89 -70.37 -11.00
C MET A 166 -17.06 -71.33 -9.83
N ALA A 167 -16.28 -71.18 -8.77
CA ALA A 167 -16.35 -72.02 -7.58
C ALA A 167 -17.74 -71.93 -6.91
N ILE A 168 -18.30 -70.73 -6.77
CA ILE A 168 -19.63 -70.54 -6.15
C ILE A 168 -20.72 -71.15 -7.02
N ARG A 169 -20.72 -70.89 -8.34
CA ARG A 169 -21.75 -71.41 -9.26
C ARG A 169 -21.76 -72.94 -9.34
N HIS A 170 -20.58 -73.58 -9.29
CA HIS A 170 -20.46 -75.03 -9.37
C HIS A 170 -20.59 -75.75 -8.01
N SER A 171 -20.59 -75.02 -6.90
CA SER A 171 -20.77 -75.60 -5.57
C SER A 171 -22.14 -76.24 -5.32
N GLY A 172 -23.12 -75.99 -6.21
CA GLY A 172 -24.50 -76.46 -6.05
C GLY A 172 -25.30 -75.75 -4.95
N MET A 173 -24.74 -74.69 -4.36
CA MET A 173 -25.40 -73.93 -3.30
C MET A 173 -26.44 -72.96 -3.85
N PRO A 174 -27.66 -72.89 -3.27
CA PRO A 174 -28.68 -71.95 -3.70
C PRO A 174 -28.37 -70.54 -3.18
N VAL A 175 -27.45 -69.82 -3.83
CA VAL A 175 -27.17 -68.39 -3.55
C VAL A 175 -27.63 -67.50 -4.71
N ARG A 176 -28.02 -66.26 -4.41
CA ARG A 176 -28.31 -65.25 -5.43
C ARG A 176 -27.05 -64.43 -5.68
N LEU A 177 -26.25 -64.87 -6.66
CA LEU A 177 -24.97 -64.25 -6.97
C LEU A 177 -25.15 -63.00 -7.83
N GLN A 178 -24.59 -61.88 -7.37
CA GLN A 178 -24.45 -60.62 -8.10
C GLN A 178 -22.97 -60.37 -8.38
N THR A 179 -22.64 -60.15 -9.65
CA THR A 179 -21.27 -60.00 -10.13
C THR A 179 -21.03 -58.57 -10.56
N PHE A 180 -19.92 -57.99 -10.10
CA PHE A 180 -19.50 -56.63 -10.41
C PHE A 180 -18.14 -56.64 -11.13
N GLN A 181 -17.79 -55.54 -11.80
CA GLN A 181 -16.48 -55.42 -12.47
C GLN A 181 -15.38 -55.18 -11.42
N ASP A 182 -15.64 -54.29 -10.47
CA ASP A 182 -14.74 -53.94 -9.39
C ASP A 182 -15.21 -54.51 -8.04
N GLU A 183 -14.25 -54.82 -7.17
CA GLU A 183 -14.56 -55.30 -5.82
C GLU A 183 -15.15 -54.20 -4.92
N SER A 184 -14.83 -52.93 -5.18
CA SER A 184 -15.44 -51.78 -4.51
C SER A 184 -16.95 -51.69 -4.75
N ASP A 185 -17.40 -51.95 -5.98
CA ASP A 185 -18.82 -51.92 -6.34
C ASP A 185 -19.59 -53.05 -5.63
N ALA A 186 -18.95 -54.22 -5.48
CA ALA A 186 -19.51 -55.32 -4.71
C ALA A 186 -19.66 -54.97 -3.22
N LEU A 187 -18.70 -54.22 -2.65
CA LEU A 187 -18.79 -53.70 -1.28
C LEU A 187 -19.88 -52.62 -1.16
N ASP A 188 -19.98 -51.71 -2.12
CA ASP A 188 -21.02 -50.68 -2.17
C ASP A 188 -22.43 -51.30 -2.22
N ALA A 189 -22.63 -52.36 -2.99
CA ALA A 189 -23.91 -53.08 -3.04
C ALA A 189 -24.34 -53.60 -1.65
N VAL A 190 -23.40 -54.06 -0.82
CA VAL A 190 -23.69 -54.45 0.57
C VAL A 190 -23.94 -53.23 1.44
N ALA A 191 -23.14 -52.17 1.29
CA ALA A 191 -23.28 -50.95 2.05
C ALA A 191 -24.60 -50.22 1.78
N ASN A 192 -25.20 -50.45 0.61
CA ASN A 192 -26.49 -49.91 0.17
C ASN A 192 -27.67 -50.89 0.42
N GLY A 193 -27.42 -52.09 0.95
CA GLY A 193 -28.45 -53.10 1.24
C GLY A 193 -28.97 -53.88 0.03
N GLU A 194 -28.32 -53.73 -1.14
CA GLU A 194 -28.63 -54.43 -2.38
C GLU A 194 -28.18 -55.90 -2.34
N ALA A 195 -27.13 -56.19 -1.57
CA ALA A 195 -26.63 -57.52 -1.24
C ALA A 195 -26.53 -57.73 0.28
N ASP A 196 -26.60 -58.99 0.71
CA ASP A 196 -26.53 -59.36 2.14
C ASP A 196 -25.08 -59.55 2.61
N ALA A 197 -24.19 -59.98 1.71
CA ALA A 197 -22.76 -60.14 1.98
C ALA A 197 -21.93 -59.96 0.70
N ALA A 198 -20.68 -59.50 0.87
CA ALA A 198 -19.67 -59.47 -0.18
C ALA A 198 -18.60 -60.51 0.10
N LEU A 199 -18.13 -61.20 -0.94
CA LEU A 199 -17.02 -62.14 -0.87
C LEU A 199 -15.87 -61.65 -1.75
N GLY A 200 -14.65 -61.73 -1.21
CA GLY A 200 -13.42 -61.39 -1.91
C GLY A 200 -12.22 -62.00 -1.19
N THR A 201 -11.06 -61.94 -1.81
CA THR A 201 -9.83 -62.43 -1.16
C THR A 201 -9.41 -61.47 -0.06
N ASP A 202 -8.86 -61.99 1.03
CA ASP A 202 -8.35 -61.17 2.13
C ASP A 202 -7.37 -60.07 1.68
N ALA A 203 -6.51 -60.37 0.71
CA ALA A 203 -5.53 -59.44 0.16
C ALA A 203 -6.13 -58.27 -0.62
N SER A 204 -7.35 -58.41 -1.16
CA SER A 204 -8.05 -57.37 -1.92
C SER A 204 -9.11 -56.64 -1.09
N ILE A 205 -9.92 -57.40 -0.34
CA ILE A 205 -11.16 -56.87 0.27
C ILE A 205 -10.91 -56.20 1.61
N ILE A 206 -9.95 -56.68 2.40
CA ILE A 206 -9.64 -56.12 3.74
C ILE A 206 -9.06 -54.71 3.63
N PRO A 207 -8.07 -54.41 2.75
CA PRO A 207 -7.57 -53.06 2.56
C PRO A 207 -8.67 -52.05 2.17
N GLN A 208 -9.58 -52.45 1.28
CA GLN A 208 -10.70 -51.61 0.83
C GLN A 208 -11.71 -51.39 1.95
N LEU A 209 -12.05 -52.45 2.69
CA LEU A 209 -12.91 -52.38 3.87
C LEU A 209 -12.39 -51.37 4.90
N HIS A 210 -11.08 -51.42 5.20
CA HIS A 210 -10.47 -50.51 6.17
C HIS A 210 -10.33 -49.07 5.68
N ARG A 211 -10.09 -48.84 4.39
CA ARG A 211 -9.85 -47.49 3.84
C ARG A 211 -11.15 -46.75 3.48
N GLN A 212 -12.11 -47.43 2.88
CA GLN A 212 -13.29 -46.81 2.28
C GLN A 212 -14.59 -47.07 3.07
N PHE A 213 -14.74 -48.26 3.66
CA PHE A 213 -16.01 -48.73 4.24
C PHE A 213 -15.98 -48.84 5.77
N GLN A 214 -14.99 -48.23 6.42
CA GLN A 214 -14.78 -48.34 7.86
C GLN A 214 -16.00 -47.84 8.66
N GLY A 215 -16.59 -48.73 9.45
CA GLY A 215 -17.78 -48.44 10.29
C GLY A 215 -19.12 -48.57 9.57
N ARG A 216 -19.13 -48.77 8.25
CA ARG A 216 -20.34 -49.11 7.46
C ARG A 216 -20.43 -50.60 7.18
N LEU A 217 -19.29 -51.24 6.93
CA LEU A 217 -19.17 -52.67 6.69
C LEU A 217 -18.21 -53.30 7.71
N PHE A 218 -18.38 -54.59 7.94
CA PHE A 218 -17.62 -55.37 8.92
C PHE A 218 -17.17 -56.68 8.32
N LEU A 219 -15.96 -57.11 8.69
CA LEU A 219 -15.48 -58.46 8.40
C LEU A 219 -16.25 -59.44 9.30
N SER A 220 -17.15 -60.20 8.69
CA SER A 220 -18.11 -61.08 9.34
C SER A 220 -17.64 -62.54 9.40
N GLY A 221 -16.55 -62.87 8.72
CA GLY A 221 -15.97 -64.21 8.72
C GLY A 221 -15.01 -64.42 7.56
N SER A 222 -14.50 -65.64 7.46
CA SER A 222 -13.73 -66.10 6.30
C SER A 222 -13.90 -67.60 6.12
N LEU A 223 -13.72 -68.06 4.88
CA LEU A 223 -13.86 -69.45 4.49
C LEU A 223 -12.51 -70.18 4.64
N TRP A 224 -12.15 -70.51 5.88
CA TRP A 224 -10.88 -71.19 6.19
C TRP A 224 -10.81 -72.62 5.64
N ASP A 225 -11.97 -73.26 5.45
CA ASP A 225 -12.11 -74.60 4.89
C ASP A 225 -11.83 -74.65 3.38
N ARG A 226 -11.72 -73.49 2.73
CA ARG A 226 -11.49 -73.34 1.30
C ARG A 226 -10.42 -72.27 1.04
N PRO A 227 -9.13 -72.60 1.17
CA PRO A 227 -8.07 -71.65 0.88
C PRO A 227 -8.14 -71.23 -0.60
N TYR A 228 -7.97 -69.93 -0.85
CA TYR A 228 -7.88 -69.39 -2.20
C TYR A 228 -6.43 -69.47 -2.65
N ALA A 229 -6.11 -70.50 -3.44
CA ALA A 229 -4.76 -70.74 -3.94
C ALA A 229 -4.67 -70.41 -5.43
N LEU A 230 -3.69 -69.59 -5.83
CA LEU A 230 -3.43 -69.25 -7.23
C LEU A 230 -2.31 -70.09 -7.81
N THR A 231 -2.56 -70.61 -9.00
CA THR A 231 -1.68 -71.50 -9.76
C THR A 231 -1.56 -71.02 -11.20
N MET A 232 -0.45 -71.34 -11.85
CA MET A 232 -0.29 -71.15 -13.28
C MET A 232 -0.74 -72.42 -14.00
N VAL A 233 -1.56 -72.30 -15.05
CA VAL A 233 -2.06 -73.46 -15.80
C VAL A 233 -1.69 -73.37 -17.27
N THR A 234 -1.40 -74.53 -17.84
CA THR A 234 -1.10 -74.73 -19.26
C THR A 234 -2.02 -75.80 -19.83
N ARG A 235 -2.06 -75.95 -21.15
CA ARG A 235 -2.76 -77.07 -21.78
C ARG A 235 -2.03 -78.39 -21.51
N GLU A 236 -2.78 -79.48 -21.42
CA GLU A 236 -2.25 -80.85 -21.22
C GLU A 236 -1.35 -81.32 -22.38
N ASP A 237 -1.52 -80.75 -23.57
CA ASP A 237 -0.65 -81.01 -24.73
C ASP A 237 0.73 -80.33 -24.65
N ASN A 238 0.97 -79.50 -23.63
CA ASN A 238 2.25 -78.82 -23.40
C ASN A 238 2.81 -79.06 -21.98
N PRO A 239 3.19 -80.30 -21.63
CA PRO A 239 3.74 -80.63 -20.32
C PRO A 239 5.12 -79.99 -20.06
N VAL A 240 5.86 -79.65 -21.11
CA VAL A 240 7.18 -79.03 -21.00
C VAL A 240 7.08 -77.62 -20.42
N LEU A 241 6.16 -76.79 -20.92
CA LEU A 241 5.90 -75.46 -20.35
C LEU A 241 5.41 -75.58 -18.91
N ALA A 242 4.52 -76.52 -18.62
CA ALA A 242 4.03 -76.76 -17.25
C ALA A 242 5.20 -77.06 -16.29
N SER A 243 6.14 -77.92 -16.70
CA SER A 243 7.31 -78.27 -15.90
C SER A 243 8.26 -77.08 -15.71
N ILE A 244 8.47 -76.26 -16.74
CA ILE A 244 9.29 -75.04 -16.65
C ILE A 244 8.69 -74.07 -15.63
N LEU A 245 7.38 -73.80 -15.70
CA LEU A 245 6.69 -72.91 -14.77
C LEU A 245 6.78 -73.45 -13.33
N ASP A 246 6.51 -74.74 -13.13
CA ASP A 246 6.54 -75.36 -11.80
C ASP A 246 7.94 -75.34 -11.16
N LYS A 247 8.98 -75.67 -11.94
CA LYS A 247 10.38 -75.59 -11.48
C LYS A 247 10.81 -74.17 -11.20
N SER A 248 10.39 -73.22 -12.03
CA SER A 248 10.70 -71.80 -11.83
C SER A 248 10.06 -71.29 -10.55
N LEU A 249 8.77 -71.56 -10.32
CA LEU A 249 8.08 -71.18 -9.09
C LEU A 249 8.71 -71.82 -7.85
N THR A 250 9.06 -73.11 -7.92
CA THR A 250 9.73 -73.83 -6.82
C THR A 250 11.13 -73.27 -6.53
N ALA A 251 11.81 -72.71 -7.52
CA ALA A 251 13.15 -72.13 -7.36
C ALA A 251 13.14 -70.68 -6.83
N ILE A 252 11.99 -69.99 -6.82
CA ILE A 252 11.89 -68.65 -6.23
C ILE A 252 12.09 -68.75 -4.71
N PRO A 253 13.06 -68.00 -4.12
CA PRO A 253 13.25 -68.00 -2.68
C PRO A 253 12.00 -67.54 -1.93
N ALA A 254 11.68 -68.16 -0.79
CA ALA A 254 10.54 -67.77 0.04
C ALA A 254 10.60 -66.30 0.49
N SER A 255 11.80 -65.75 0.70
CA SER A 255 12.00 -64.32 1.01
C SER A 255 11.52 -63.40 -0.10
N ASP A 256 11.73 -63.81 -1.35
CA ASP A 256 11.44 -63.00 -2.53
C ASP A 256 9.94 -63.08 -2.85
N ALA A 257 9.35 -64.28 -2.73
CA ALA A 257 7.90 -64.47 -2.80
C ALA A 257 7.17 -63.65 -1.72
N ASP A 258 7.69 -63.62 -0.48
CA ASP A 258 7.14 -62.82 0.61
C ASP A 258 7.33 -61.31 0.39
N ALA A 259 8.45 -60.90 -0.22
CA ALA A 259 8.71 -59.49 -0.55
C ALA A 259 7.76 -58.99 -1.64
N ILE A 260 7.53 -59.79 -2.69
CA ILE A 260 6.53 -59.51 -3.73
C ILE A 260 5.16 -59.32 -3.09
N ARG A 261 4.75 -60.25 -2.22
CA ARG A 261 3.44 -60.21 -1.54
C ARG A 261 3.27 -58.96 -0.67
N ARG A 262 4.25 -58.68 0.21
CA ARG A 262 4.20 -57.52 1.12
C ARG A 262 4.18 -56.20 0.38
N ARG A 263 5.02 -56.05 -0.65
CA ARG A 263 5.08 -54.83 -1.47
C ARG A 263 3.69 -54.44 -1.96
N TRP A 264 3.00 -55.35 -2.63
CA TRP A 264 1.69 -55.07 -3.20
C TRP A 264 0.57 -54.95 -2.15
N GLN A 265 0.72 -55.54 -0.97
CA GLN A 265 -0.21 -55.30 0.14
C GLN A 265 -0.08 -53.89 0.74
N GLU A 266 1.13 -53.34 0.80
CA GLU A 266 1.40 -52.03 1.42
C GLU A 266 1.23 -50.86 0.45
N THR A 267 1.71 -51.00 -0.78
CA THR A 267 1.83 -49.88 -1.73
C THR A 267 0.62 -49.69 -2.63
N THR A 268 -0.28 -50.67 -2.72
CA THR A 268 -1.44 -50.55 -3.61
C THR A 268 -2.36 -49.42 -3.14
N ASP A 269 -2.57 -48.46 -4.04
CA ASP A 269 -3.53 -47.40 -3.82
C ASP A 269 -4.94 -47.94 -4.07
N TYR A 270 -5.81 -47.69 -3.09
CA TYR A 270 -7.22 -48.03 -3.11
C TYR A 270 -8.06 -46.75 -2.98
N GLY A 271 -7.52 -45.57 -3.29
CA GLY A 271 -8.22 -44.28 -3.24
C GLY A 271 -8.10 -43.54 -1.89
N ALA A 272 -8.49 -42.26 -1.89
CA ALA A 272 -8.39 -41.36 -0.73
C ALA A 272 -9.42 -41.68 0.37
N PRO A 273 -9.07 -41.56 1.67
CA PRO A 273 -10.01 -41.72 2.77
C PRO A 273 -11.10 -40.62 2.74
N SER A 274 -12.33 -40.99 3.08
CA SER A 274 -13.44 -40.03 3.12
C SER A 274 -13.26 -38.96 4.22
N LEU A 275 -13.78 -37.75 4.01
CA LEU A 275 -13.77 -36.67 5.01
C LEU A 275 -14.33 -37.11 6.37
N ALA A 276 -15.34 -37.98 6.35
CA ALA A 276 -15.96 -38.54 7.56
C ALA A 276 -14.97 -39.41 8.36
N SER A 277 -14.12 -40.21 7.72
CA SER A 277 -13.14 -41.05 8.42
C SER A 277 -12.01 -40.23 9.03
N ILE A 278 -11.56 -39.17 8.33
CA ILE A 278 -10.56 -38.23 8.84
C ILE A 278 -11.10 -37.52 10.10
N LEU A 279 -12.34 -37.03 10.04
CA LEU A 279 -12.93 -36.30 11.16
C LEU A 279 -13.17 -37.21 12.37
N HIS A 280 -13.61 -38.46 12.16
CA HIS A 280 -13.87 -39.40 13.25
C HIS A 280 -12.60 -39.80 14.02
N TYR A 281 -11.50 -40.11 13.31
CA TYR A 281 -10.26 -40.56 13.95
C TYR A 281 -9.29 -39.44 14.35
N ARG A 282 -9.36 -38.27 13.69
CA ARG A 282 -8.47 -37.13 13.99
C ARG A 282 -9.17 -35.94 14.65
N TRP A 283 -10.33 -36.15 15.27
CA TRP A 283 -11.11 -35.09 15.90
C TRP A 283 -10.31 -34.27 16.92
N ARG A 284 -9.41 -34.92 17.69
CA ARG A 284 -8.52 -34.25 18.65
C ARG A 284 -7.56 -33.27 17.98
N GLN A 285 -6.94 -33.66 16.88
CA GLN A 285 -6.02 -32.81 16.12
C GLN A 285 -6.79 -31.65 15.46
N VAL A 286 -7.99 -31.91 14.94
CA VAL A 286 -8.86 -30.89 14.33
C VAL A 286 -9.25 -29.82 15.36
N ILE A 287 -9.66 -30.22 16.57
CA ILE A 287 -9.97 -29.28 17.65
C ILE A 287 -8.75 -28.46 18.05
N LEU A 288 -7.57 -29.07 18.16
CA LEU A 288 -6.34 -28.36 18.51
C LEU A 288 -5.99 -27.30 17.46
N VAL A 289 -6.06 -27.65 16.17
CA VAL A 289 -5.82 -26.69 15.07
C VAL A 289 -6.85 -25.58 15.09
N ALA A 290 -8.14 -25.89 15.27
CA ALA A 290 -9.20 -24.89 15.37
C ALA A 290 -8.97 -23.93 16.55
N GLY A 291 -8.53 -24.45 17.70
CA GLY A 291 -8.19 -23.64 18.88
C GLY A 291 -7.02 -22.69 18.63
N VAL A 292 -5.97 -23.15 17.94
CA VAL A 292 -4.82 -22.29 17.56
C VAL A 292 -5.24 -21.20 16.58
N VAL A 293 -6.04 -21.53 15.57
CA VAL A 293 -6.56 -20.56 14.60
C VAL A 293 -7.43 -19.51 15.30
N LEU A 294 -8.30 -19.94 16.23
CA LEU A 294 -9.14 -19.04 17.00
C LEU A 294 -8.29 -18.12 17.91
N ALA A 295 -7.26 -18.65 18.57
CA ALA A 295 -6.36 -17.86 19.40
C ALA A 295 -5.62 -16.79 18.57
N PHE A 296 -5.13 -17.14 17.38
CA PHE A 296 -4.53 -16.19 16.45
C PHE A 296 -5.53 -15.12 15.98
N ALA A 297 -6.77 -15.50 15.66
CA ALA A 297 -7.81 -14.57 15.26
C ALA A 297 -8.15 -13.59 16.40
N VAL A 298 -8.27 -14.07 17.63
CA VAL A 298 -8.50 -13.24 18.82
C VAL A 298 -7.34 -12.29 19.06
N LEU A 299 -6.09 -12.78 18.98
CA LEU A 299 -4.90 -11.94 19.14
C LEU A 299 -4.84 -10.85 18.07
N ALA A 300 -5.07 -11.21 16.80
CA ALA A 300 -5.12 -10.26 15.70
C ALA A 300 -6.21 -9.20 15.92
N TYR A 301 -7.40 -9.62 16.38
CA TYR A 301 -8.49 -8.71 16.71
C TYR A 301 -8.13 -7.74 17.86
N VAL A 302 -7.48 -8.23 18.93
CA VAL A 302 -7.04 -7.39 20.05
C VAL A 302 -5.99 -6.37 19.60
N LEU A 303 -4.99 -6.80 18.81
CA LEU A 303 -3.96 -5.92 18.27
C LEU A 303 -4.55 -4.85 17.35
N TRP A 304 -5.48 -5.24 16.47
CA TRP A 304 -6.19 -4.32 15.60
C TRP A 304 -7.00 -3.29 16.40
N ARG A 305 -7.76 -3.74 17.40
CA ARG A 305 -8.58 -2.86 18.26
C ARG A 305 -7.72 -1.88 19.06
N ALA A 306 -6.58 -2.32 19.60
CA ALA A 306 -5.62 -1.46 20.30
C ALA A 306 -5.05 -0.38 19.38
N ARG A 307 -4.68 -0.75 18.13
CA ARG A 307 -4.20 0.19 17.13
C ARG A 307 -5.26 1.24 16.76
N VAL A 308 -6.51 0.82 16.53
CA VAL A 308 -7.61 1.73 16.21
C VAL A 308 -7.88 2.71 17.37
N ALA A 309 -7.80 2.24 18.62
CA ALA A 309 -7.97 3.11 19.79
C ALA A 309 -6.85 4.15 19.91
N ALA A 310 -5.59 3.76 19.67
CA ALA A 310 -4.44 4.68 19.69
C ALA A 310 -4.57 5.77 18.61
N VAL A 311 -4.92 5.40 17.37
CA VAL A 311 -5.09 6.36 16.27
C VAL A 311 -6.26 7.33 16.52
N ARG A 312 -7.35 6.87 17.15
CA ARG A 312 -8.47 7.75 17.53
C ARG A 312 -8.04 8.78 18.57
N SER A 313 -7.33 8.36 19.62
CA SER A 313 -6.84 9.26 20.67
C SER A 313 -5.97 10.40 20.09
N GLU A 314 -5.06 10.08 19.18
CA GLU A 314 -4.22 11.10 18.52
C GLU A 314 -5.04 12.05 17.64
N ARG A 315 -6.00 11.53 16.87
CA ARG A 315 -6.87 12.36 16.01
C ARG A 315 -7.80 13.28 16.83
N ASP A 316 -8.32 12.77 17.94
CA ASP A 316 -9.20 13.53 18.83
C ASP A 316 -8.44 14.66 19.53
N LYS A 317 -7.18 14.43 19.95
CA LYS A 317 -6.29 15.48 20.49
C LYS A 317 -6.01 16.57 19.45
N ALA A 318 -5.65 16.19 18.22
CA ALA A 318 -5.36 17.15 17.16
C ALA A 318 -6.59 17.98 16.77
N MET A 319 -7.77 17.35 16.68
CA MET A 319 -9.03 18.04 16.41
C MET A 319 -9.42 18.97 17.57
N PHE A 320 -9.25 18.54 18.81
CA PHE A 320 -9.50 19.37 19.98
C PHE A 320 -8.60 20.61 20.00
N LEU A 321 -7.30 20.46 19.73
CA LEU A 321 -6.37 21.59 19.66
C LEU A 321 -6.74 22.56 18.53
N ALA A 322 -7.06 22.05 17.34
CA ALA A 322 -7.49 22.87 16.21
C ALA A 322 -8.79 23.64 16.51
N PHE A 323 -9.77 22.99 17.14
CA PHE A 323 -11.03 23.61 17.58
C PHE A 323 -10.78 24.70 18.63
N ILE A 324 -10.03 24.38 19.69
CA ILE A 324 -9.72 25.34 20.76
C ILE A 324 -9.00 26.55 20.22
N SER A 325 -8.07 26.38 19.28
CA SER A 325 -7.41 27.53 18.66
C SER A 325 -8.37 28.41 17.88
N HIS A 326 -9.28 27.84 17.09
CA HIS A 326 -10.27 28.62 16.36
C HIS A 326 -11.22 29.40 17.29
N GLU A 327 -11.68 28.75 18.37
CA GLU A 327 -12.56 29.35 19.38
C GLU A 327 -11.85 30.37 20.27
N ILE A 328 -10.53 30.31 20.42
CA ILE A 328 -9.73 31.34 21.11
C ILE A 328 -9.36 32.47 20.14
N ARG A 329 -9.04 32.18 18.89
CA ARG A 329 -8.62 33.17 17.89
C ARG A 329 -9.73 34.19 17.59
N THR A 330 -10.97 33.73 17.47
CA THR A 330 -12.14 34.58 17.17
C THR A 330 -12.39 35.67 18.23
N PRO A 331 -12.49 35.36 19.55
CA PRO A 331 -12.62 36.40 20.57
C PRO A 331 -11.35 37.24 20.70
N MET A 332 -10.16 36.68 20.48
CA MET A 332 -8.91 37.44 20.52
C MET A 332 -8.82 38.51 19.42
N HIS A 333 -9.19 38.19 18.17
CA HIS A 333 -9.27 39.19 17.10
C HIS A 333 -10.34 40.26 17.38
N THR A 334 -11.45 39.87 18.00
CA THR A 334 -12.49 40.83 18.40
C THR A 334 -11.98 41.81 19.47
N ILE A 335 -11.23 41.31 20.45
CA ILE A 335 -10.55 42.12 21.47
C ILE A 335 -9.52 43.04 20.81
N LEU A 336 -8.69 42.51 19.91
CA LEU A 336 -7.67 43.29 19.20
C LEU A 336 -8.29 44.41 18.35
N ALA A 337 -9.32 44.10 17.55
CA ALA A 337 -10.04 45.09 16.76
C ALA A 337 -10.69 46.19 17.64
N SER A 338 -11.23 45.81 18.80
CA SER A 338 -11.79 46.75 19.77
C SER A 338 -10.71 47.65 20.38
N LEU A 339 -9.53 47.10 20.68
CA LEU A 339 -8.38 47.84 21.20
C LEU A 339 -7.78 48.77 20.14
N GLU A 340 -7.68 48.34 18.88
CA GLU A 340 -7.26 49.18 17.75
C GLU A 340 -8.23 50.35 17.52
N LEU A 341 -9.54 50.10 17.60
CA LEU A 341 -10.55 51.16 17.54
C LEU A 341 -10.44 52.12 18.73
N LEU A 342 -10.14 51.60 19.92
CA LEU A 342 -9.89 52.42 21.10
C LEU A 342 -8.65 53.31 20.91
N GLN A 343 -7.57 52.79 20.34
CA GLN A 343 -6.35 53.54 20.02
C GLN A 343 -6.57 54.66 19.01
N ARG A 344 -7.56 54.53 18.12
CA ARG A 344 -7.94 55.60 17.16
C ARG A 344 -8.75 56.74 17.79
N SER A 345 -9.24 56.58 19.04
CA SER A 345 -9.90 57.65 19.79
C SER A 345 -8.87 58.56 20.48
N GLN A 346 -9.27 59.76 20.93
CA GLN A 346 -8.38 60.65 21.71
C GLN A 346 -8.09 60.08 23.11
N LEU A 347 -7.13 59.16 23.19
CA LEU A 347 -6.64 58.60 24.45
C LEU A 347 -5.57 59.50 25.06
N THR A 348 -5.67 59.80 26.36
CA THR A 348 -4.70 60.65 27.06
C THR A 348 -3.69 59.82 27.87
N GLY A 349 -2.40 60.12 27.73
CA GLY A 349 -1.28 59.65 28.57
C GLY A 349 -1.35 58.18 29.00
N GLN A 350 -1.75 57.93 30.25
CA GLN A 350 -1.82 56.59 30.85
C GLN A 350 -2.85 55.65 30.19
N GLN A 351 -3.87 56.18 29.51
CA GLN A 351 -4.86 55.37 28.78
C GLN A 351 -4.28 54.81 27.48
N ALA A 352 -3.52 55.62 26.74
CA ALA A 352 -2.83 55.19 25.52
C ALA A 352 -1.79 54.09 25.83
N SER A 353 -0.99 54.28 26.89
CA SER A 353 -0.02 53.27 27.32
C SER A 353 -0.67 51.94 27.77
N ARG A 354 -1.86 51.98 28.38
CA ARG A 354 -2.62 50.76 28.72
C ARG A 354 -3.22 50.08 27.50
N ALA A 355 -3.68 50.85 26.51
CA ALA A 355 -4.18 50.32 25.25
C ALA A 355 -3.06 49.63 24.45
N ASP A 356 -1.89 50.28 24.31
CA ASP A 356 -0.70 49.67 23.70
C ASP A 356 -0.26 48.39 24.41
N ALA A 357 -0.24 48.40 25.74
CA ALA A 357 0.08 47.21 26.51
C ALA A 357 -0.92 46.07 26.28
N ALA A 358 -2.22 46.38 26.14
CA ALA A 358 -3.26 45.40 25.87
C ALA A 358 -3.21 44.85 24.44
N VAL A 359 -2.90 45.69 23.45
CA VAL A 359 -2.65 45.26 22.05
C VAL A 359 -1.45 44.33 22.00
N SER A 360 -0.31 44.74 22.55
CA SER A 360 0.90 43.93 22.60
C SER A 360 0.70 42.59 23.33
N ALA A 361 -0.06 42.59 24.44
CA ALA A 361 -0.42 41.36 25.14
C ALA A 361 -1.32 40.45 24.30
N SER A 362 -2.25 41.01 23.52
CA SER A 362 -3.16 40.25 22.66
C SER A 362 -2.45 39.64 21.46
N GLU A 363 -1.55 40.38 20.81
CA GLU A 363 -0.67 39.89 19.74
C GLU A 363 0.25 38.77 20.25
N THR A 364 0.82 38.94 21.46
CA THR A 364 1.65 37.90 22.10
C THR A 364 0.84 36.62 22.35
N LEU A 365 -0.42 36.74 22.78
CA LEU A 365 -1.31 35.60 23.02
C LEU A 365 -1.68 34.86 21.73
N LEU A 366 -1.91 35.59 20.64
CA LEU A 366 -2.15 35.00 19.32
C LEU A 366 -0.92 34.24 18.83
N ALA A 367 0.27 34.85 18.90
CA ALA A 367 1.52 34.19 18.54
C ALA A 367 1.78 32.92 19.40
N LEU A 368 1.48 32.97 20.71
CA LEU A 368 1.55 31.80 21.60
C LEU A 368 0.63 30.66 21.14
N LEU A 369 -0.60 31.00 20.75
CA LEU A 369 -1.59 30.02 20.32
C LEU A 369 -1.17 29.35 19.00
N ASP A 370 -0.68 30.15 18.06
CA ASP A 370 -0.19 29.66 16.77
C ASP A 370 1.06 28.78 16.94
N ASP A 371 2.02 29.19 17.78
CA ASP A 371 3.21 28.39 18.13
C ASP A 371 2.84 27.03 18.75
N VAL A 372 1.86 26.99 19.67
CA VAL A 372 1.42 25.74 20.32
C VAL A 372 0.78 24.79 19.31
N LEU A 373 -0.05 25.32 18.40
CA LEU A 373 -0.64 24.52 17.34
C LEU A 373 0.40 23.95 16.38
N GLU A 374 1.35 24.78 15.99
CA GLU A 374 2.39 24.38 15.05
C GLU A 374 3.29 23.30 15.65
N TYR A 375 3.70 23.47 16.91
CA TYR A 375 4.42 22.45 17.66
C TYR A 375 3.63 21.12 17.71
N SER A 376 2.32 21.15 18.00
CA SER A 376 1.50 19.94 18.02
C SER A 376 1.35 19.26 16.64
N ARG A 377 1.30 20.03 15.55
CA ARG A 377 1.28 19.49 14.18
C ARG A 377 2.61 18.82 13.81
N LEU A 378 3.72 19.38 14.27
CA LEU A 378 5.06 18.83 14.07
C LEU A 378 5.26 17.54 14.89
N GLU A 379 4.92 17.54 16.18
CA GLU A 379 5.01 16.35 17.07
C GLU A 379 4.19 15.17 16.53
N SER A 380 3.02 15.44 15.98
CA SER A 380 2.14 14.41 15.38
C SER A 380 2.59 13.92 13.99
N HIS A 381 3.73 14.40 13.46
CA HIS A 381 4.24 14.09 12.12
C HIS A 381 3.21 14.34 11.00
N SER A 382 2.33 15.33 11.21
CA SER A 382 1.25 15.66 10.27
C SER A 382 1.67 16.65 9.17
N VAL A 383 2.94 17.05 9.16
CA VAL A 383 3.50 18.03 8.22
C VAL A 383 4.19 17.31 7.06
N THR A 384 3.85 17.70 5.83
CA THR A 384 4.50 17.21 4.60
C THR A 384 5.39 18.31 4.04
N LEU A 385 6.59 17.95 3.58
CA LEU A 385 7.56 18.89 2.99
C LEU A 385 7.29 19.06 1.49
N ALA A 386 7.28 20.29 1.01
CA ALA A 386 7.12 20.62 -0.40
C ALA A 386 8.45 21.12 -0.98
N LEU A 387 9.29 20.19 -1.44
CA LEU A 387 10.62 20.52 -1.98
C LEU A 387 10.50 21.19 -3.36
N GLN A 388 11.14 22.35 -3.51
CA GLN A 388 11.17 23.13 -4.75
C GLN A 388 12.59 23.64 -5.05
N PRO A 389 12.99 23.72 -6.33
CA PRO A 389 14.23 24.40 -6.74
C PRO A 389 14.21 25.85 -6.28
N THR A 390 15.12 26.21 -5.38
CA THR A 390 15.17 27.53 -4.75
C THR A 390 16.55 28.15 -4.93
N THR A 391 16.62 29.32 -5.56
CA THR A 391 17.85 30.11 -5.68
C THR A 391 18.20 30.76 -4.34
N ILE A 392 19.30 30.31 -3.74
CA ILE A 392 19.63 30.62 -2.35
C ILE A 392 19.94 32.10 -2.13
N GLY A 393 20.62 32.76 -3.07
CA GLY A 393 20.96 34.19 -2.94
C GLY A 393 19.70 35.05 -2.81
N GLN A 394 18.77 34.91 -3.76
CA GLN A 394 17.51 35.65 -3.76
C GLN A 394 16.65 35.32 -2.52
N TRP A 395 16.54 34.04 -2.17
CA TRP A 395 15.78 33.61 -1.00
C TRP A 395 16.34 34.21 0.30
N ALA A 396 17.67 34.23 0.46
CA ALA A 396 18.32 34.74 1.66
C ALA A 396 18.20 36.27 1.78
N GLU A 397 18.34 37.02 0.68
CA GLU A 397 18.12 38.47 0.65
C GLU A 397 16.67 38.82 1.04
N GLN A 398 15.69 38.18 0.40
CA GLN A 398 14.28 38.37 0.74
C GLN A 398 14.00 38.06 2.22
N THR A 399 14.61 37.00 2.76
CA THR A 399 14.43 36.63 4.17
C THR A 399 15.00 37.69 5.11
N LEU A 400 16.17 38.25 4.77
CA LEU A 400 16.81 39.28 5.58
C LEU A 400 16.04 40.61 5.54
N ASP A 401 15.47 40.96 4.39
CA ASP A 401 14.69 42.19 4.21
C ASP A 401 13.41 42.20 5.07
N MET A 402 12.79 41.03 5.30
CA MET A 402 11.61 40.90 6.17
C MET A 402 11.86 41.35 7.62
N VAL A 403 13.10 41.29 8.10
CA VAL A 403 13.47 41.66 9.48
C VAL A 403 14.30 42.94 9.57
N ARG A 404 14.60 43.58 8.43
CA ARG A 404 15.47 44.76 8.34
C ARG A 404 14.94 45.94 9.17
N TRP A 405 13.64 46.21 9.09
CA TRP A 405 13.01 47.31 9.85
C TRP A 405 13.22 47.18 11.37
N ARG A 406 13.16 45.95 11.92
CA ARG A 406 13.38 45.69 13.37
C ARG A 406 14.82 45.99 13.78
N SER A 407 15.78 45.72 12.89
CA SER A 407 17.19 46.04 13.13
C SER A 407 17.44 47.55 13.09
N GLU A 408 16.77 48.28 12.18
CA GLU A 408 16.87 49.73 12.05
C GLU A 408 16.28 50.46 13.26
N GLU A 409 15.12 50.02 13.75
CA GLU A 409 14.49 50.55 14.97
C GLU A 409 15.44 50.44 16.18
N LYS A 410 16.16 49.32 16.31
CA LYS A 410 17.18 49.11 17.34
C LYS A 410 18.58 49.63 16.99
N LYS A 411 18.77 50.23 15.81
CA LYS A 411 20.08 50.70 15.30
C LYS A 411 21.17 49.61 15.31
N LEU A 412 20.80 48.37 15.02
CA LEU A 412 21.71 47.23 14.87
C LEU A 412 22.19 47.11 13.43
N ALA A 413 23.46 46.77 13.23
CA ALA A 413 23.97 46.49 11.89
C ALA A 413 23.54 45.08 11.45
N LEU A 414 22.70 44.97 10.42
CA LEU A 414 22.26 43.71 9.83
C LEU A 414 23.00 43.47 8.51
N SER A 415 23.56 42.28 8.32
CA SER A 415 24.33 41.95 7.11
C SER A 415 24.12 40.51 6.65
N LEU A 416 24.19 40.31 5.32
CA LEU A 416 24.16 38.99 4.67
C LEU A 416 25.59 38.60 4.26
N ASP A 417 26.00 37.37 4.58
CA ASP A 417 27.26 36.75 4.16
C ASP A 417 26.93 35.50 3.29
N LEU A 418 26.92 35.67 1.97
CA LEU A 418 26.74 34.56 1.03
C LEU A 418 28.10 33.94 0.69
N ALA A 419 28.34 32.74 1.21
CA ALA A 419 29.57 31.97 0.94
C ALA A 419 29.43 31.07 -0.31
N CYS A 420 28.20 30.85 -0.79
CA CYS A 420 27.90 30.16 -2.05
C CYS A 420 27.65 31.16 -3.20
N ALA A 421 27.64 30.67 -4.45
CA ALA A 421 27.31 31.51 -5.60
C ALA A 421 25.85 32.04 -5.48
N PRO A 422 25.57 33.32 -5.80
CA PRO A 422 24.23 33.89 -5.64
C PRO A 422 23.12 33.16 -6.41
N ASP A 423 23.45 32.70 -7.63
CA ASP A 423 22.54 31.99 -8.52
C ASP A 423 22.43 30.48 -8.22
N PHE A 424 23.09 30.02 -7.15
CA PHE A 424 23.09 28.62 -6.77
C PHE A 424 21.70 28.19 -6.28
N SER A 425 21.20 27.09 -6.84
CA SER A 425 19.85 26.60 -6.57
C SER A 425 19.87 25.21 -5.94
N VAL A 426 19.03 25.00 -4.93
CA VAL A 426 18.90 23.73 -4.19
C VAL A 426 17.45 23.32 -4.05
N GLU A 427 17.18 22.03 -3.92
CA GLU A 427 15.84 21.51 -3.63
C GLU A 427 15.55 21.59 -2.12
N ILE A 428 14.75 22.58 -1.72
CA ILE A 428 14.32 22.77 -0.33
C ILE A 428 12.85 23.17 -0.25
N ASP A 429 12.24 22.98 0.91
CA ASP A 429 10.98 23.62 1.24
C ASP A 429 11.26 25.07 1.68
N ALA A 430 11.24 26.00 0.72
CA ALA A 430 11.63 27.39 0.93
C ALA A 430 10.85 28.05 2.07
N MET A 431 9.59 27.66 2.26
CA MET A 431 8.69 28.14 3.30
C MET A 431 9.18 27.74 4.69
N ARG A 432 9.40 26.45 4.90
CA ARG A 432 9.82 25.90 6.20
C ARG A 432 11.25 26.31 6.55
N VAL A 433 12.13 26.38 5.56
CA VAL A 433 13.50 26.86 5.77
C VAL A 433 13.50 28.36 6.11
N ARG A 434 12.63 29.16 5.50
CA ARG A 434 12.47 30.60 5.83
C ARG A 434 11.96 30.77 7.26
N GLN A 435 11.02 29.93 7.70
CA GLN A 435 10.53 29.92 9.07
C GLN A 435 11.66 29.69 10.10
N ILE A 436 12.52 28.70 9.85
CA ILE A 436 13.71 28.45 10.69
C ILE A 436 14.60 29.70 10.75
N ALA A 437 14.93 30.26 9.59
CA ALA A 437 15.80 31.44 9.50
C ALA A 437 15.20 32.67 10.23
N LEU A 438 13.91 32.95 10.04
CA LEU A 438 13.22 34.06 10.70
C LEU A 438 13.18 33.90 12.22
N ASN A 439 12.90 32.70 12.73
CA ASN A 439 12.90 32.44 14.17
C ASN A 439 14.27 32.73 14.80
N LEU A 440 15.35 32.33 14.12
CA LEU A 440 16.71 32.59 14.58
C LEU A 440 17.09 34.09 14.47
N LEU A 441 16.75 34.76 13.37
CA LEU A 441 17.04 36.18 13.14
C LEU A 441 16.29 37.10 14.10
N VAL A 442 15.01 36.84 14.34
CA VAL A 442 14.19 37.61 15.27
C VAL A 442 14.73 37.45 16.69
N ASN A 443 15.15 36.25 17.09
CA ASN A 443 15.81 36.04 18.38
C ASN A 443 17.14 36.79 18.48
N ALA A 444 17.99 36.74 17.45
CA ALA A 444 19.25 37.48 17.41
C ALA A 444 19.05 39.00 17.57
N ILE A 445 18.11 39.59 16.84
CA ILE A 445 17.77 41.03 16.94
C ILE A 445 17.17 41.36 18.31
N LYS A 446 16.35 40.45 18.87
CA LYS A 446 15.71 40.64 20.17
C LYS A 446 16.73 40.70 21.31
N PHE A 447 17.71 39.79 21.34
CA PHE A 447 18.68 39.65 22.43
C PHE A 447 19.99 40.43 22.23
N THR A 448 20.12 41.14 21.11
CA THR A 448 21.20 42.10 20.88
C THR A 448 20.70 43.51 21.21
N THR A 449 21.42 44.20 22.11
CA THR A 449 21.11 45.58 22.50
C THR A 449 21.88 46.60 21.66
N ALA A 450 23.14 46.31 21.34
CA ALA A 450 23.98 47.09 20.44
C ALA A 450 24.97 46.16 19.72
N GLY A 451 25.34 46.50 18.48
CA GLY A 451 26.29 45.73 17.69
C GLY A 451 25.72 45.27 16.36
N LYS A 452 25.96 44.01 16.00
CA LYS A 452 25.62 43.48 14.67
C LYS A 452 25.01 42.08 14.71
N VAL A 453 24.16 41.82 13.73
CA VAL A 453 23.62 40.49 13.41
C VAL A 453 24.05 40.14 11.99
N VAL A 454 24.63 38.95 11.81
CA VAL A 454 25.10 38.46 10.51
C VAL A 454 24.32 37.19 10.18
N PHE A 455 23.68 37.18 9.02
CA PHE A 455 23.09 35.99 8.44
C PHE A 455 24.04 35.44 7.39
N ARG A 456 24.63 34.27 7.64
CA ARG A 456 25.51 33.59 6.70
C ARG A 456 24.81 32.40 6.08
N VAL A 457 24.93 32.26 4.76
CA VAL A 457 24.41 31.10 4.04
C VAL A 457 25.54 30.50 3.19
N ASP A 458 25.73 29.20 3.34
CA ASP A 458 26.79 28.44 2.70
C ASP A 458 26.23 27.11 2.17
N TYR A 459 26.92 26.51 1.19
CA TYR A 459 26.58 25.19 0.68
C TYR A 459 27.83 24.34 0.58
N LEU A 460 27.84 23.23 1.33
CA LEU A 460 28.95 22.28 1.37
C LEU A 460 28.64 21.08 0.46
N PRO A 461 29.32 20.92 -0.68
CA PRO A 461 29.10 19.78 -1.56
C PRO A 461 29.49 18.47 -0.87
N GLY A 462 28.63 17.45 -1.00
CA GLY A 462 28.85 16.14 -0.39
C GLY A 462 29.75 15.22 -1.20
N LYS A 463 30.11 14.06 -0.61
CA LYS A 463 30.95 13.04 -1.29
C LYS A 463 30.25 12.37 -2.48
N ARG A 464 28.91 12.45 -2.56
CA ARG A 464 28.10 11.94 -3.67
C ARG A 464 27.67 13.10 -4.55
N ARG A 465 27.82 12.93 -5.87
CA ARG A 465 27.48 13.95 -6.87
C ARG A 465 26.00 14.35 -6.75
N GLY A 466 25.73 15.66 -6.63
CA GLY A 466 24.38 16.23 -6.55
C GLY A 466 23.71 16.21 -5.17
N ILE A 467 24.39 15.74 -4.12
CA ILE A 467 23.90 15.80 -2.73
C ILE A 467 24.92 16.57 -1.90
N GLY A 468 24.47 17.58 -1.17
CA GLY A 468 25.29 18.37 -0.27
C GLY A 468 24.53 18.83 0.96
N THR A 469 25.07 19.82 1.64
CA THR A 469 24.52 20.35 2.89
C THR A 469 24.40 21.85 2.79
N LEU A 470 23.18 22.36 2.89
CA LEU A 470 22.90 23.79 3.06
C LEU A 470 23.17 24.16 4.52
N VAL A 471 24.01 25.16 4.72
CA VAL A 471 24.40 25.64 6.05
C VAL A 471 23.86 27.05 6.23
N LEU A 472 22.98 27.24 7.22
CA LEU A 472 22.44 28.53 7.62
C LEU A 472 23.02 28.90 8.97
N GLU A 473 23.64 30.06 9.07
CA GLU A 473 24.29 30.50 10.30
C GLU A 473 23.83 31.90 10.68
N VAL A 474 23.28 32.06 11.88
CA VAL A 474 22.88 33.36 12.44
C VAL A 474 23.81 33.70 13.58
N ARG A 475 24.59 34.77 13.41
CA ARG A 475 25.56 35.27 14.39
C ARG A 475 25.08 36.59 14.98
N ASP A 476 25.08 36.71 16.29
CA ASP A 476 24.79 37.95 17.00
C ASP A 476 25.90 38.32 17.98
N THR A 477 26.03 39.61 18.28
CA THR A 477 26.92 40.14 19.32
C THR A 477 26.15 40.47 20.60
N GLY A 478 25.09 39.72 20.89
CA GLY A 478 24.22 39.93 22.04
C GLY A 478 24.79 39.39 23.35
N MET A 479 23.91 39.26 24.34
CA MET A 479 24.28 38.87 25.71
C MET A 479 24.86 37.45 25.87
N GLY A 480 24.75 36.61 24.84
CA GLY A 480 25.17 35.21 24.90
C GLY A 480 24.31 34.33 25.82
N ILE A 481 24.55 33.02 25.77
CA ILE A 481 23.81 31.98 26.50
C ILE A 481 24.78 31.23 27.41
N PRO A 482 24.52 31.15 28.73
CA PRO A 482 25.34 30.38 29.66
C PRO A 482 25.43 28.90 29.28
N PRO A 483 26.60 28.24 29.42
CA PRO A 483 26.83 26.85 28.99
C PRO A 483 25.88 25.85 29.66
N GLU A 484 25.44 26.15 30.88
CA GLU A 484 24.49 25.36 31.66
C GLU A 484 23.12 25.24 30.98
N ARG A 485 22.72 26.27 30.22
CA ARG A 485 21.40 26.33 29.58
C ARG A 485 21.41 25.95 28.10
N GLN A 486 22.58 25.92 27.45
CA GLN A 486 22.71 25.61 26.02
C GLN A 486 22.14 24.22 25.65
N ARG A 487 22.11 23.27 26.58
CA ARG A 487 21.52 21.94 26.36
C ARG A 487 20.00 21.94 26.33
N ASN A 488 19.37 22.87 27.03
CA ASN A 488 17.92 22.86 27.26
C ASN A 488 17.20 23.95 26.45
N ILE A 489 17.91 24.77 25.66
CA ILE A 489 17.27 25.85 24.88
C ILE A 489 16.34 25.35 23.76
N PHE A 490 16.50 24.08 23.36
CA PHE A 490 15.64 23.42 22.37
C PHE A 490 14.48 22.66 23.03
N GLU A 491 14.45 22.55 24.36
CA GLU A 491 13.31 21.95 25.06
C GLU A 491 12.08 22.88 24.97
N PRO A 492 10.87 22.34 24.77
CA PRO A 492 9.65 23.15 24.70
C PRO A 492 9.46 23.98 25.97
N TYR A 493 9.05 25.25 25.80
CA TYR A 493 8.79 26.20 26.89
C TYR A 493 10.02 26.65 27.69
N ALA A 494 11.24 26.28 27.30
CA ALA A 494 12.45 26.73 27.96
C ALA A 494 12.65 28.25 27.75
N ARG A 495 12.78 29.02 28.84
CA ARG A 495 13.06 30.47 28.81
C ARG A 495 14.26 30.82 29.67
N VAL A 496 15.08 31.75 29.17
CA VAL A 496 16.22 32.31 29.92
C VAL A 496 15.76 33.60 30.61
N GLU A 497 15.33 33.52 31.87
CA GLU A 497 15.14 34.71 32.69
C GLU A 497 16.51 35.24 33.14
N SER A 498 16.80 36.52 32.85
CA SER A 498 17.98 37.23 33.31
C SER A 498 17.60 38.37 34.27
N PRO A 499 18.35 38.59 35.37
CA PRO A 499 18.10 39.67 36.31
C PRO A 499 18.43 41.01 35.63
N GLY A 500 17.39 41.69 35.14
CA GLY A 500 17.51 42.97 34.43
C GLY A 500 16.58 43.10 33.21
N ASN A 501 16.03 42.00 32.70
CA ASN A 501 15.23 41.99 31.47
C ASN A 501 13.79 41.51 31.72
N ARG A 502 13.03 42.23 32.56
CA ARG A 502 11.61 41.93 32.88
C ARG A 502 10.63 42.18 31.70
N GLY A 503 11.14 42.55 30.52
CA GLY A 503 10.32 42.91 29.35
C GLY A 503 10.47 42.01 28.12
N ALA A 504 11.35 40.99 28.13
CA ALA A 504 11.55 40.12 26.97
C ALA A 504 10.47 39.02 26.89
N SER A 505 9.27 39.38 26.43
CA SER A 505 8.15 38.46 26.18
C SER A 505 8.45 37.53 24.99
N GLY A 506 8.39 36.22 25.19
CA GLY A 506 8.57 35.20 24.15
C GLY A 506 8.04 33.85 24.61
N THR A 507 7.57 33.04 23.68
CA THR A 507 6.81 31.81 23.97
C THR A 507 7.66 30.70 24.57
N GLY A 508 8.93 30.64 24.17
CA GLY A 508 9.84 29.52 24.45
C GLY A 508 9.63 28.34 23.49
N LEU A 509 8.83 28.51 22.44
CA LEU A 509 8.52 27.47 21.44
C LEU A 509 9.27 27.67 20.12
N GLY A 510 9.74 28.89 19.80
CA GLY A 510 10.40 29.15 18.52
C GLY A 510 11.65 28.29 18.24
N LEU A 511 12.46 28.00 19.27
CA LEU A 511 13.64 27.12 19.11
C LEU A 511 13.28 25.64 19.05
N SER A 512 12.23 25.20 19.76
CA SER A 512 11.75 23.82 19.66
C SER A 512 11.07 23.57 18.30
N ILE A 513 10.35 24.55 17.74
CA ILE A 513 9.82 24.50 16.37
C ILE A 513 10.97 24.41 15.36
N CYS A 514 12.05 25.19 15.52
CA CYS A 514 13.24 25.05 14.67
C CYS A 514 13.85 23.65 14.77
N HIS A 515 13.95 23.08 15.99
CA HIS A 515 14.48 21.73 16.18
C HIS A 515 13.65 20.67 15.45
N GLU A 516 12.32 20.67 15.65
CA GLU A 516 11.40 19.74 15.00
C GLU A 516 11.41 19.88 13.46
N LEU A 517 11.43 21.10 12.92
CA LEU A 517 11.52 21.32 11.47
C LEU A 517 12.85 20.84 10.89
N VAL A 518 13.95 21.05 11.60
CA VAL A 518 15.27 20.58 11.17
C VAL A 518 15.34 19.06 11.22
N GLU A 519 14.77 18.42 12.25
CA GLU A 519 14.70 16.96 12.36
C GLU A 519 13.81 16.35 11.27
N LEU A 520 12.66 16.95 10.96
CA LEU A 520 11.78 16.59 9.84
C LEU A 520 12.51 16.65 8.49
N MET A 521 13.46 17.58 8.33
CA MET A 521 14.32 17.72 7.15
C MET A 521 15.60 16.87 7.20
N GLU A 522 15.73 15.96 8.16
CA GLU A 522 16.93 15.13 8.38
C GLU A 522 18.22 15.95 8.62
N GLY A 523 18.08 17.18 9.11
CA GLY A 523 19.17 18.11 9.38
C GLY A 523 19.64 18.10 10.84
N VAL A 524 20.57 19.02 11.15
CA VAL A 524 21.09 19.22 12.51
C VAL A 524 21.15 20.71 12.83
N ILE A 525 20.67 21.10 14.01
CA ILE A 525 20.82 22.45 14.55
C ILE A 525 21.78 22.43 15.74
N THR A 526 22.72 23.37 15.76
CA THR A 526 23.72 23.52 16.83
C THR A 526 23.82 24.97 17.28
N VAL A 527 24.29 25.16 18.52
CA VAL A 527 24.51 26.48 19.11
C VAL A 527 25.94 26.56 19.65
N SER A 528 26.60 27.67 19.40
CA SER A 528 27.85 28.06 20.04
C SER A 528 27.66 29.44 20.63
N SER A 529 27.77 29.58 21.94
CA SER A 529 27.51 30.84 22.62
C SER A 529 28.45 31.04 23.80
N SER A 530 28.83 32.28 24.05
CA SER A 530 29.59 32.68 25.23
C SER A 530 28.94 33.92 25.85
N PRO A 531 28.73 33.95 27.19
CA PRO A 531 28.16 35.12 27.86
C PRO A 531 28.92 36.40 27.50
N GLU A 532 28.18 37.46 27.20
CA GLU A 532 28.67 38.81 26.85
C GLU A 532 29.53 38.91 25.57
N VAL A 533 29.67 37.83 24.80
CA VAL A 533 30.37 37.82 23.51
C VAL A 533 29.38 37.75 22.34
N GLY A 534 28.35 36.90 22.47
CA GLY A 534 27.36 36.69 21.40
C GLY A 534 26.96 35.23 21.25
N THR A 535 26.05 34.97 20.31
CA THR A 535 25.57 33.62 19.98
C THR A 535 25.68 33.34 18.48
N VAL A 536 25.99 32.09 18.16
CA VAL A 536 26.01 31.55 16.81
C VAL A 536 25.12 30.33 16.76
N PHE A 537 24.03 30.42 16.02
CA PHE A 537 23.21 29.26 15.66
C PHE A 537 23.61 28.77 14.28
N THR A 538 23.85 27.47 14.14
CA THR A 538 24.18 26.82 12.86
C THR A 538 23.19 25.71 12.57
N VAL A 539 22.50 25.80 11.43
CA VAL A 539 21.57 24.80 10.92
C VAL A 539 22.18 24.16 9.68
N MET A 540 22.20 22.83 9.62
CA MET A 540 22.75 22.03 8.54
C MET A 540 21.66 21.16 7.96
N LEU A 541 21.26 21.40 6.71
CA LEU A 541 20.19 20.69 6.03
C LEU A 541 20.75 19.86 4.86
N PRO A 542 20.52 18.53 4.82
CA PRO A 542 20.86 17.75 3.63
C PRO A 542 19.95 18.17 2.47
N THR A 543 20.55 18.55 1.34
CA THR A 543 19.79 18.99 0.16
C THR A 543 20.47 18.52 -1.13
N ARG A 544 19.72 18.59 -2.22
CA ARG A 544 20.18 18.28 -3.56
C ARG A 544 20.41 19.56 -4.35
N GLU A 545 21.43 19.52 -5.19
CA GLU A 545 21.65 20.58 -6.17
C GLU A 545 20.54 20.53 -7.20
N ALA A 546 19.82 21.64 -7.37
CA ALA A 546 18.91 21.78 -8.47
C ALA A 546 19.75 22.09 -9.72
N HIS A 547 20.15 21.05 -10.45
CA HIS A 547 20.74 21.24 -11.77
C HIS A 547 19.66 21.79 -12.70
N ALA A 548 19.87 22.99 -13.24
CA ALA A 548 19.21 23.39 -14.46
C ALA A 548 19.46 22.29 -15.50
N GLU A 549 18.40 21.65 -15.99
CA GLU A 549 18.47 20.80 -17.17
C GLU A 549 19.09 21.65 -18.28
N ALA A 550 20.37 21.40 -18.55
CA ALA A 550 21.01 21.87 -19.75
C ALA A 550 20.23 21.28 -20.92
N ALA A 551 19.41 22.12 -21.54
CA ALA A 551 18.86 21.88 -22.86
C ALA A 551 19.99 21.30 -23.73
N LEU A 552 19.78 20.09 -24.25
CA LEU A 552 20.71 19.48 -25.20
C LEU A 552 20.95 20.44 -26.37
N PRO A 553 22.20 20.72 -26.75
CA PRO A 553 22.49 21.56 -27.90
C PRO A 553 22.27 20.77 -29.19
N ASN A 554 21.26 21.16 -29.97
CA ASN A 554 21.24 20.84 -31.40
C ASN A 554 22.34 21.67 -32.08
N ALA A 555 23.22 20.98 -32.78
CA ALA A 555 24.34 21.55 -33.51
C ALA A 555 23.93 22.19 -34.84
N ALA A 556 24.81 23.11 -35.30
CA ALA A 556 24.85 23.89 -36.55
C ALA A 556 24.15 25.27 -36.42
N ASP A 557 24.79 26.42 -36.54
CA ASP A 557 26.09 26.77 -37.11
C ASP A 557 26.57 28.14 -36.57
N ALA A 558 27.89 28.35 -36.65
CA ALA A 558 28.64 29.61 -36.59
C ALA A 558 29.02 30.25 -35.23
N SER A 559 30.27 29.98 -34.85
CA SER A 559 31.18 30.82 -34.06
C SER A 559 31.72 31.99 -34.93
N PRO A 560 32.54 32.94 -34.42
CA PRO A 560 32.70 33.49 -33.05
C PRO A 560 32.66 35.04 -33.05
N ALA A 561 32.51 35.68 -31.88
CA ALA A 561 33.42 36.75 -31.44
C ALA A 561 33.08 37.31 -30.04
N SER A 562 34.04 37.15 -29.12
CA SER A 562 34.43 38.05 -28.03
C SER A 562 33.44 38.41 -26.91
N ALA A 563 33.68 37.81 -25.73
CA ALA A 563 33.66 38.52 -24.45
C ALA A 563 35.07 39.16 -24.20
N PRO A 564 35.34 39.94 -23.13
CA PRO A 564 34.45 40.40 -22.04
C PRO A 564 34.63 41.91 -21.68
N LEU A 565 33.78 42.48 -20.81
CA LEU A 565 34.18 43.49 -19.79
C LEU A 565 33.04 43.86 -18.81
N ALA A 566 33.24 43.44 -17.55
CA ALA A 566 33.05 44.14 -16.27
C ALA A 566 31.87 45.11 -16.00
N ILE A 567 31.00 44.68 -15.06
CA ILE A 567 30.45 45.29 -13.83
C ILE A 567 30.27 46.84 -13.72
N SER A 568 29.01 47.19 -13.40
CA SER A 568 28.50 48.27 -12.50
C SER A 568 28.19 49.66 -13.08
N PRO A 569 27.41 50.53 -12.39
CA PRO A 569 26.00 50.41 -11.96
C PRO A 569 25.18 51.67 -12.38
N LYS A 570 23.85 51.64 -12.18
CA LYS A 570 22.89 52.77 -12.33
C LYS A 570 22.66 53.32 -13.75
N ALA A 571 21.44 53.11 -14.26
CA ALA A 571 20.72 54.04 -15.14
C ALA A 571 19.22 53.78 -14.92
N GLN A 572 18.54 54.53 -14.06
CA GLN A 572 17.97 55.83 -14.36
C GLN A 572 16.92 55.73 -15.49
N LYS A 573 15.68 55.62 -15.03
CA LYS A 573 14.39 55.83 -15.70
C LYS A 573 14.54 56.53 -17.07
N THR A 574 14.41 55.76 -18.15
CA THR A 574 14.19 56.36 -19.47
C THR A 574 12.69 56.41 -19.68
N LEU A 575 12.12 57.58 -19.38
CA LEU A 575 10.75 57.96 -19.67
C LEU A 575 10.46 57.72 -21.15
N SER A 576 9.44 56.93 -21.45
CA SER A 576 8.80 56.89 -22.77
C SER A 576 7.33 56.48 -22.64
N ARG A 577 6.50 57.37 -22.09
CA ARG A 577 5.15 57.64 -22.61
C ARG A 577 4.57 58.88 -21.95
N GLU A 578 4.67 60.01 -22.66
CA GLU A 578 3.75 61.13 -22.51
C GLU A 578 2.35 60.62 -22.88
N SER A 579 1.61 60.12 -21.89
CA SER A 579 0.16 59.97 -21.97
C SER A 579 -0.40 60.81 -20.82
N LYS A 580 -1.28 61.76 -21.13
CA LYS A 580 -1.97 62.63 -20.16
C LYS A 580 -2.96 61.87 -19.25
N GLU A 581 -2.84 60.56 -19.18
CA GLU A 581 -3.80 59.66 -18.52
C GLU A 581 -2.99 58.82 -17.52
N GLY A 582 -3.45 58.72 -16.27
CA GLY A 582 -2.73 58.04 -15.20
C GLY A 582 -2.58 56.53 -15.41
N PRO A 583 -1.95 55.82 -14.46
CA PRO A 583 -1.48 54.45 -14.65
C PRO A 583 -2.64 53.50 -14.92
N LEU A 584 -2.43 52.55 -15.84
CA LEU A 584 -3.41 51.56 -16.25
C LEU A 584 -3.29 50.30 -15.38
N VAL A 585 -4.28 50.11 -14.52
CA VAL A 585 -4.36 49.00 -13.56
C VAL A 585 -5.34 47.94 -14.06
N LEU A 586 -4.92 46.69 -14.16
CA LEU A 586 -5.81 45.56 -14.41
C LEU A 586 -6.43 45.09 -13.09
N VAL A 587 -7.75 45.12 -12.97
CA VAL A 587 -8.49 44.62 -11.82
C VAL A 587 -9.10 43.27 -12.18
N VAL A 588 -8.70 42.24 -11.44
CA VAL A 588 -9.16 40.86 -11.62
C VAL A 588 -9.88 40.41 -10.36
N ASP A 589 -11.20 40.33 -10.44
CA ASP A 589 -12.09 39.89 -9.36
C ASP A 589 -13.34 39.31 -10.02
N ASP A 590 -13.97 38.27 -9.46
CA ASP A 590 -15.12 37.62 -10.09
C ASP A 590 -16.47 38.23 -9.71
N HIS A 591 -16.45 39.27 -8.86
CA HIS A 591 -17.64 39.92 -8.35
C HIS A 591 -17.78 41.38 -8.83
N GLU A 592 -18.84 41.67 -9.59
CA GLU A 592 -19.08 42.99 -10.21
C GLU A 592 -19.11 44.16 -9.22
N ALA A 593 -19.73 44.02 -8.05
CA ALA A 593 -19.71 45.07 -7.02
C ALA A 593 -18.30 45.39 -6.48
N VAL A 594 -17.42 44.38 -6.39
CA VAL A 594 -16.03 44.55 -5.95
C VAL A 594 -15.22 45.23 -7.05
N GLN A 595 -15.38 44.77 -8.30
CA GLN A 595 -14.79 45.42 -9.48
C GLN A 595 -15.16 46.91 -9.56
N HIS A 596 -16.46 47.23 -9.43
CA HIS A 596 -16.95 48.61 -9.48
C HIS A 596 -16.44 49.47 -8.34
N ALA A 597 -16.34 48.93 -7.12
CA ALA A 597 -15.79 49.67 -5.98
C ALA A 597 -14.30 49.96 -6.15
N ILE A 598 -13.51 48.99 -6.61
CA ILE A 598 -12.08 49.18 -6.89
C ILE A 598 -11.90 50.16 -8.05
N GLN A 599 -12.70 50.05 -9.12
CA GLN A 599 -12.70 50.99 -10.24
C GLN A 599 -12.98 52.42 -9.77
N HIS A 600 -14.01 52.64 -8.95
CA HIS A 600 -14.32 53.96 -8.40
C HIS A 600 -13.19 54.51 -7.51
N GLN A 601 -12.50 53.64 -6.75
CA GLN A 601 -11.31 54.02 -5.97
C GLN A 601 -10.12 54.40 -6.85
N LEU A 602 -9.89 53.67 -7.95
CA LEU A 602 -8.84 53.96 -8.93
C LEU A 602 -9.13 55.24 -9.72
N ASP A 603 -10.38 55.48 -10.11
CA ASP A 603 -10.82 56.70 -10.78
C ASP A 603 -10.59 57.93 -9.87
N ALA A 604 -10.89 57.80 -8.57
CA ALA A 604 -10.61 58.84 -7.57
C ALA A 604 -9.11 59.13 -7.38
N LEU A 605 -8.25 58.17 -7.71
CA LEU A 605 -6.79 58.30 -7.72
C LEU A 605 -6.23 58.66 -9.11
N ALA A 606 -7.10 59.08 -10.05
CA ALA A 606 -6.75 59.41 -11.43
C ALA A 606 -6.06 58.28 -12.21
N CYS A 607 -6.28 57.02 -11.81
CA CYS A 607 -5.78 55.83 -12.48
C CYS A 607 -6.81 55.30 -13.47
N ARG A 608 -6.35 54.72 -14.58
CA ARG A 608 -7.22 53.99 -15.50
C ARG A 608 -7.35 52.55 -15.04
N SER A 609 -8.53 51.95 -15.20
CA SER A 609 -8.76 50.55 -14.87
C SER A 609 -9.24 49.75 -16.07
N ALA A 610 -8.74 48.52 -16.21
CA ALA A 610 -9.32 47.48 -17.05
C ALA A 610 -9.87 46.38 -16.15
N ILE A 611 -11.03 45.82 -16.49
CA ILE A 611 -11.72 44.83 -15.64
C ILE A 611 -11.70 43.46 -16.31
N ALA A 612 -11.32 42.45 -15.54
CA ALA A 612 -11.42 41.05 -15.93
C ALA A 612 -12.17 40.25 -14.86
N GLY A 613 -13.30 39.64 -15.26
CA GLY A 613 -14.14 38.84 -14.36
C GLY A 613 -13.71 37.39 -14.17
N THR A 614 -12.71 36.92 -14.92
CA THR A 614 -12.20 35.54 -14.87
C THR A 614 -10.68 35.54 -15.06
N GLY A 615 -10.02 34.50 -14.55
CA GLY A 615 -8.58 34.33 -14.72
C GLY A 615 -8.16 34.19 -16.19
N GLU A 616 -8.96 33.52 -17.01
CA GLU A 616 -8.71 33.38 -18.45
C GLU A 616 -8.79 34.73 -19.18
N ALA A 617 -9.85 35.52 -18.91
CA ALA A 617 -9.97 36.86 -19.48
C ALA A 617 -8.83 37.78 -19.01
N ALA A 618 -8.37 37.62 -17.77
CA ALA A 618 -7.22 38.36 -17.25
C ALA A 618 -5.93 38.01 -18.00
N LEU A 619 -5.68 36.72 -18.25
CA LEU A 619 -4.52 36.26 -19.01
C LEU A 619 -4.58 36.69 -20.48
N GLU A 620 -5.76 36.68 -21.12
CA GLU A 620 -5.94 37.19 -22.48
C GLU A 620 -5.72 38.71 -22.57
N GLN A 621 -6.25 39.48 -21.60
CA GLN A 621 -6.03 40.92 -21.54
C GLN A 621 -4.56 41.25 -21.25
N PHE A 622 -3.93 40.55 -20.30
CA PHE A 622 -2.52 40.70 -19.98
C PHE A 622 -1.60 40.28 -21.13
N ALA A 623 -2.03 39.31 -21.94
CA ALA A 623 -1.37 38.96 -23.18
C ALA A 623 -1.62 40.00 -24.29
N SER A 624 -2.74 40.71 -24.32
CA SER A 624 -3.04 41.64 -25.43
C SER A 624 -2.64 43.09 -25.16
N ALA A 625 -2.45 43.48 -23.90
CA ALA A 625 -2.11 44.84 -23.47
C ALA A 625 -1.03 44.87 -22.39
N ALA A 626 -0.35 46.02 -22.26
CA ALA A 626 0.58 46.27 -21.17
C ALA A 626 -0.13 47.02 -20.04
N PHE A 627 0.10 46.59 -18.80
CA PHE A 627 -0.47 47.18 -17.59
C PHE A 627 0.66 47.69 -16.70
N ASP A 628 0.39 48.79 -15.99
CA ASP A 628 1.33 49.38 -15.03
C ASP A 628 1.25 48.65 -13.67
N MET A 629 0.12 48.00 -13.38
CA MET A 629 -0.10 47.21 -12.17
C MET A 629 -1.26 46.23 -12.37
N VAL A 630 -1.25 45.09 -11.68
CA VAL A 630 -2.36 44.15 -11.59
C VAL A 630 -2.83 44.04 -10.15
N LEU A 631 -4.13 44.19 -9.93
CA LEU A 631 -4.84 43.90 -8.70
C LEU A 631 -5.59 42.58 -8.88
N LEU A 632 -5.21 41.55 -8.14
CA LEU A 632 -5.62 40.17 -8.41
C LEU A 632 -6.26 39.52 -7.18
N ASP A 633 -7.54 39.11 -7.29
CA ASP A 633 -8.16 38.25 -6.30
C ASP A 633 -7.53 36.86 -6.30
N CYS A 634 -7.24 36.33 -5.11
CA CYS A 634 -6.68 34.99 -4.92
C CYS A 634 -7.71 33.88 -5.25
N ASN A 635 -9.01 34.15 -5.11
CA ASN A 635 -10.08 33.15 -5.18
C ASN A 635 -10.97 33.32 -6.43
N LEU A 636 -10.39 33.19 -7.62
CA LEU A 636 -11.14 33.25 -8.88
C LEU A 636 -11.78 31.91 -9.27
N PRO A 637 -12.91 31.91 -9.99
CA PRO A 637 -13.52 30.71 -10.54
C PRO A 637 -12.75 30.21 -11.76
N GLY A 638 -12.60 28.89 -11.87
CA GLY A 638 -11.84 28.25 -12.95
C GLY A 638 -10.37 28.13 -12.57
N ILE A 639 -9.56 29.11 -12.96
CA ILE A 639 -8.14 29.22 -12.61
C ILE A 639 -7.99 30.10 -11.37
N ASP A 640 -7.35 29.59 -10.32
CA ASP A 640 -7.14 30.36 -9.08
C ASP A 640 -6.14 31.51 -9.27
N GLY A 641 -6.20 32.53 -8.40
CA GLY A 641 -5.38 33.74 -8.53
C GLY A 641 -3.88 33.46 -8.43
N TYR A 642 -3.47 32.43 -7.69
CA TYR A 642 -2.07 32.00 -7.61
C TYR A 642 -1.57 31.47 -8.96
N THR A 643 -2.36 30.62 -9.62
CA THR A 643 -2.04 30.09 -10.95
C THR A 643 -2.09 31.19 -12.01
N VAL A 644 -3.02 32.15 -11.89
CA VAL A 644 -3.04 33.33 -12.78
C VAL A 644 -1.75 34.13 -12.63
N ALA A 645 -1.29 34.40 -11.40
CA ALA A 645 -0.04 35.12 -11.16
C ALA A 645 1.17 34.38 -11.76
N GLN A 646 1.26 33.06 -11.57
CA GLN A 646 2.33 32.23 -12.15
C GLN A 646 2.31 32.30 -13.69
N ARG A 647 1.14 32.18 -14.32
CA ARG A 647 1.01 32.28 -15.78
C ARG A 647 1.30 33.68 -16.31
N MET A 648 0.94 34.74 -15.58
CA MET A 648 1.34 36.10 -15.94
C MET A 648 2.87 36.24 -15.92
N ARG A 649 3.57 35.63 -14.96
CA ARG A 649 5.04 35.59 -14.94
C ARG A 649 5.64 34.80 -16.09
N GLU A 650 5.02 33.69 -16.50
CA GLU A 650 5.42 32.95 -17.70
C GLU A 650 5.28 33.81 -18.96
N ILE A 651 4.16 34.50 -19.12
CA ILE A 651 3.90 35.42 -20.25
C ILE A 651 4.92 36.58 -20.28
N GLU A 652 5.27 37.15 -19.13
CA GLU A 652 6.33 38.16 -19.02
C GLU A 652 7.69 37.62 -19.45
N HIS A 653 8.04 36.43 -18.98
CA HIS A 653 9.31 35.77 -19.32
C HIS A 653 9.39 35.45 -20.81
N GLU A 654 8.30 34.98 -21.43
CA GLU A 654 8.25 34.70 -22.87
C GLU A 654 8.36 35.96 -23.73
N ARG A 655 7.89 37.11 -23.22
CA ARG A 655 7.97 38.40 -23.92
C ARG A 655 9.29 39.13 -23.74
N GLY A 656 10.10 38.73 -22.75
CA GLY A 656 11.24 39.52 -22.30
C GLY A 656 10.83 40.93 -21.84
N GLY A 657 9.60 41.07 -21.34
CA GLY A 657 9.03 42.34 -20.91
C GLY A 657 9.52 42.76 -19.52
N GLU A 658 9.33 44.03 -19.19
CA GLU A 658 9.53 44.50 -17.81
C GLU A 658 8.48 43.88 -16.88
N ARG A 659 8.90 43.55 -15.66
CA ARG A 659 8.05 42.88 -14.66
C ARG A 659 6.93 43.82 -14.22
N THR A 660 5.67 43.49 -14.52
CA THR A 660 4.49 44.23 -14.07
C THR A 660 4.20 43.87 -12.60
N PRO A 661 4.04 44.86 -11.70
CA PRO A 661 3.66 44.61 -10.32
C PRO A 661 2.31 43.88 -10.21
N ILE A 662 2.26 42.74 -9.52
CA ILE A 662 1.04 41.98 -9.24
C ILE A 662 0.76 42.03 -7.74
N VAL A 663 -0.34 42.64 -7.32
CA VAL A 663 -0.73 42.75 -5.91
C VAL A 663 -1.97 41.92 -5.65
N ALA A 664 -1.86 40.99 -4.70
CA ALA A 664 -2.96 40.15 -4.24
C ALA A 664 -4.00 40.98 -3.49
N ILE A 665 -5.28 40.73 -3.75
CA ILE A 665 -6.38 41.23 -2.94
C ILE A 665 -6.99 40.05 -2.21
N SER A 666 -6.95 40.05 -0.88
CA SER A 666 -7.39 38.89 -0.08
C SER A 666 -8.17 39.26 1.18
N ALA A 667 -9.10 38.40 1.56
CA ALA A 667 -9.79 38.46 2.85
C ALA A 667 -8.98 37.83 4.01
N ALA A 668 -7.91 37.08 3.70
CA ALA A 668 -7.04 36.45 4.69
C ALA A 668 -5.74 37.25 4.87
N THR A 669 -5.43 37.66 6.10
CA THR A 669 -4.25 38.49 6.44
C THR A 669 -3.19 37.76 7.26
N ASP A 670 -3.28 36.43 7.36
CA ASP A 670 -2.29 35.66 8.10
C ASP A 670 -0.95 35.57 7.34
N ASP A 671 0.14 35.37 8.09
CA ASP A 671 1.49 35.34 7.52
C ASP A 671 1.65 34.20 6.51
N ALA A 672 0.95 33.07 6.71
CA ALA A 672 0.96 31.93 5.80
C ALA A 672 0.34 32.25 4.42
N HIS A 673 -0.78 32.98 4.39
CA HIS A 673 -1.40 33.46 3.16
C HIS A 673 -0.49 34.46 2.45
N ARG A 674 0.13 35.38 3.20
CA ARG A 674 1.08 36.35 2.63
C ARG A 674 2.22 35.64 1.92
N VAL A 675 2.84 34.63 2.54
CA VAL A 675 3.96 33.95 1.88
C VAL A 675 3.51 33.18 0.63
N ARG A 676 2.34 32.54 0.67
CA ARG A 676 1.76 31.87 -0.50
C ARG A 676 1.53 32.81 -1.69
N CYS A 677 1.14 34.06 -1.43
CA CYS A 677 1.02 35.08 -2.49
C CYS A 677 2.39 35.42 -3.10
N PHE A 678 3.41 35.67 -2.27
CA PHE A 678 4.76 35.96 -2.77
C PHE A 678 5.38 34.79 -3.55
N ASP A 679 5.18 33.55 -3.09
CA ASP A 679 5.69 32.34 -3.76
C ASP A 679 5.04 32.11 -5.12
N SER A 680 3.80 32.57 -5.33
CA SER A 680 3.14 32.53 -6.64
C SER A 680 3.63 33.61 -7.63
N GLY A 681 4.59 34.44 -7.20
CA GLY A 681 5.17 35.50 -8.02
C GLY A 681 4.49 36.87 -7.86
N MET A 682 3.61 37.05 -6.87
CA MET A 682 3.00 38.35 -6.55
C MET A 682 4.00 39.23 -5.77
N ASP A 683 3.90 40.55 -5.92
CA ASP A 683 4.82 41.55 -5.34
C ASP A 683 4.26 42.25 -4.10
N GLY A 684 2.97 42.04 -3.79
CA GLY A 684 2.33 42.62 -2.60
C GLY A 684 1.01 41.96 -2.25
N VAL A 685 0.49 42.24 -1.05
CA VAL A 685 -0.80 41.72 -0.56
C VAL A 685 -1.57 42.84 0.13
N LEU A 686 -2.84 43.01 -0.24
CA LEU A 686 -3.79 43.94 0.35
C LEU A 686 -4.99 43.18 0.93
N GLY A 687 -5.39 43.58 2.14
CA GLY A 687 -6.60 43.06 2.78
C GLY A 687 -7.87 43.67 2.19
N LYS A 688 -8.92 42.87 1.96
CA LYS A 688 -10.29 43.34 1.71
C LYS A 688 -10.92 43.78 3.06
N PRO A 689 -11.56 44.97 3.17
CA PRO A 689 -11.78 45.96 2.12
C PRO A 689 -10.53 46.82 1.86
N LEU A 690 -10.26 47.13 0.59
CA LEU A 690 -9.14 47.99 0.20
C LEU A 690 -9.37 49.41 0.73
N ARG A 691 -8.43 49.88 1.57
CA ARG A 691 -8.42 51.27 2.03
C ARG A 691 -7.77 52.15 0.97
N LEU A 692 -8.42 53.26 0.62
CA LEU A 692 -7.94 54.21 -0.40
C LEU A 692 -6.50 54.69 -0.15
N ALA A 693 -6.12 54.90 1.11
CA ALA A 693 -4.76 55.32 1.48
C ALA A 693 -3.70 54.24 1.18
N ALA A 694 -3.99 52.96 1.46
CA ALA A 694 -3.08 51.86 1.18
C ALA A 694 -2.96 51.59 -0.33
N LEU A 695 -4.06 51.75 -1.07
CA LEU A 695 -4.05 51.66 -2.53
C LEU A 695 -3.23 52.79 -3.15
N ARG A 696 -3.36 54.03 -2.65
CA ARG A 696 -2.55 55.17 -3.08
C ARG A 696 -1.06 54.95 -2.82
N GLU A 697 -0.68 54.52 -1.62
CA GLU A 697 0.72 54.22 -1.28
C GLU A 697 1.32 53.17 -2.23
N LEU A 698 0.58 52.14 -2.59
CA LEU A 698 1.05 51.13 -3.54
C LEU A 698 1.17 51.66 -4.97
N ILE A 699 0.23 52.47 -5.43
CA ILE A 699 0.31 53.08 -6.75
C ILE A 699 1.51 54.06 -6.81
N GLU A 700 1.75 54.83 -5.75
CA GLU A 700 2.93 55.71 -5.65
C GLU A 700 4.24 54.90 -5.62
N LEU A 701 4.27 53.79 -4.87
CA LEU A 701 5.42 52.91 -4.74
C LEU A 701 5.78 52.20 -6.05
N TRP A 702 4.78 51.68 -6.75
CA TRP A 702 4.98 50.78 -7.90
C TRP A 702 4.83 51.46 -9.26
N CYS A 703 4.03 52.53 -9.38
CA CYS A 703 3.74 53.21 -10.65
C CYS A 703 4.42 54.58 -10.83
N ALA A 704 5.30 54.97 -9.89
CA ALA A 704 6.14 56.19 -9.87
C ALA A 704 5.80 57.30 -10.90
N HIS A 705 4.85 58.18 -10.58
CA HIS A 705 4.66 59.43 -11.30
C HIS A 705 5.63 60.51 -10.80
N GLY A 706 6.22 61.26 -11.73
CA GLY A 706 7.06 62.41 -11.40
C GLY A 706 6.26 63.51 -10.72
N ASP A 707 6.95 64.28 -9.87
CA ASP A 707 6.46 65.45 -9.14
C ASP A 707 5.41 66.24 -9.92
N SER A 708 4.15 66.12 -9.49
CA SER A 708 3.10 67.09 -9.75
C SER A 708 2.10 66.95 -8.61
N ALA A 709 2.38 67.61 -7.49
CA ALA A 709 1.37 67.88 -6.49
C ALA A 709 0.31 68.82 -7.08
N PRO A 710 -0.99 68.51 -6.92
CA PRO A 710 -1.98 69.52 -6.65
C PRO A 710 -2.33 69.47 -5.17
N ASN A 711 -2.12 70.62 -4.52
CA ASN A 711 -2.56 71.04 -3.19
C ASN A 711 -3.40 70.06 -2.37
N ALA A 712 -2.85 69.76 -1.19
CA ALA A 712 -3.61 69.44 0.00
C ALA A 712 -4.58 70.59 0.32
N GLU A 713 -5.86 70.39 0.04
CA GLU A 713 -6.96 70.98 0.80
C GLU A 713 -8.16 70.01 0.76
N SER A 714 -8.43 69.41 1.93
CA SER A 714 -9.72 68.89 2.37
C SER A 714 -10.52 68.01 1.40
N MET A 715 -10.33 66.69 1.48
CA MET A 715 -11.38 65.69 1.22
C MET A 715 -11.07 64.41 2.01
N GLU A 716 -11.17 64.48 3.35
CA GLU A 716 -11.66 63.34 4.13
C GLU A 716 -13.14 63.20 3.81
N HIS A 717 -13.47 62.39 2.82
CA HIS A 717 -14.78 61.76 2.73
C HIS A 717 -14.51 60.26 2.65
N ASP A 718 -14.92 59.54 3.69
CA ASP A 718 -15.38 58.16 3.53
C ASP A 718 -16.34 58.17 2.33
N VAL A 719 -15.92 57.60 1.22
CA VAL A 719 -16.83 57.34 0.11
C VAL A 719 -17.72 56.20 0.60
N ALA A 720 -18.85 56.56 1.22
CA ALA A 720 -19.97 55.65 1.37
C ALA A 720 -20.22 55.00 -0.01
N PRO A 721 -20.53 53.68 -0.08
CA PRO A 721 -20.75 53.02 -1.35
C PRO A 721 -21.77 53.83 -2.16
N SER A 722 -21.41 54.18 -3.40
CA SER A 722 -22.31 54.97 -4.25
C SER A 722 -23.65 54.23 -4.40
N ALA A 723 -24.74 54.97 -4.62
CA ALA A 723 -26.07 54.35 -4.80
C ALA A 723 -26.05 53.24 -5.89
N ASP A 724 -25.15 53.38 -6.87
CA ASP A 724 -24.91 52.39 -7.93
C ASP A 724 -24.24 51.11 -7.41
N VAL A 725 -23.23 51.19 -6.52
CA VAL A 725 -22.59 50.01 -5.90
C VAL A 725 -23.59 49.24 -5.03
N LEU A 726 -24.46 49.95 -4.29
CA LEU A 726 -25.49 49.31 -3.49
C LEU A 726 -26.56 48.61 -4.35
N ALA A 727 -26.89 49.19 -5.52
CA ALA A 727 -27.81 48.58 -6.48
C ALA A 727 -27.22 47.33 -7.13
N ILE A 728 -25.95 47.39 -7.54
CA ILE A 728 -25.21 46.24 -8.10
C ILE A 728 -25.09 45.13 -7.05
N TYR A 729 -24.74 45.47 -5.80
CA TYR A 729 -24.69 44.51 -4.68
C TYR A 729 -26.01 43.77 -4.51
N ARG A 730 -27.15 44.48 -4.49
CA ARG A 730 -28.47 43.83 -4.37
C ARG A 730 -28.77 42.89 -5.54
N GLN A 731 -28.38 43.28 -6.76
CA GLN A 731 -28.60 42.49 -7.96
C GLN A 731 -27.72 41.23 -8.00
N THR A 732 -26.43 41.32 -7.65
CA THR A 732 -25.52 40.19 -7.61
C THR A 732 -25.83 39.25 -6.44
N MET A 733 -26.23 39.79 -5.27
CA MET A 733 -26.61 38.99 -4.10
C MET A 733 -27.73 37.99 -4.38
N LYS A 734 -28.73 38.38 -5.17
CA LYS A 734 -29.80 37.46 -5.57
C LYS A 734 -29.23 36.27 -6.35
N THR A 735 -28.36 36.55 -7.31
CA THR A 735 -27.75 35.54 -8.18
C THR A 735 -26.80 34.63 -7.39
N ASP A 736 -26.03 35.20 -6.46
CA ASP A 736 -25.12 34.43 -5.61
C ASP A 736 -25.86 33.54 -4.59
N LEU A 737 -26.97 34.04 -4.03
CA LEU A 737 -27.85 33.24 -3.16
C LEU A 737 -28.51 32.09 -3.93
N GLU A 738 -28.88 32.30 -5.19
CA GLU A 738 -29.41 31.24 -6.07
C GLU A 738 -28.33 30.19 -6.38
N MET A 739 -27.10 30.60 -6.69
CA MET A 739 -25.98 29.69 -6.89
C MET A 739 -25.64 28.89 -5.63
N LEU A 740 -25.65 29.56 -4.47
CA LEU A 740 -25.47 28.90 -3.17
C LEU A 740 -26.58 27.89 -2.90
N SER A 741 -27.84 28.25 -3.19
CA SER A 741 -29.00 27.37 -3.05
C SER A 741 -28.87 26.13 -3.94
N GLN A 742 -28.45 26.31 -5.19
CA GLN A 742 -28.31 25.21 -6.15
C GLN A 742 -27.16 24.29 -5.78
N GLY A 743 -26.00 24.82 -5.38
CA GLY A 743 -24.88 24.03 -4.88
C GLY A 743 -25.29 23.20 -3.66
N ILE A 744 -26.06 23.80 -2.75
CA ILE A 744 -26.57 23.09 -1.57
C ILE A 744 -27.59 22.00 -1.96
N ALA A 745 -28.49 22.27 -2.92
CA ALA A 745 -29.51 21.31 -3.35
C ALA A 745 -28.92 20.10 -4.10
N HIS A 746 -27.90 20.34 -4.93
CA HIS A 746 -27.25 19.31 -5.75
C HIS A 746 -26.08 18.61 -5.05
N ARG A 747 -25.76 19.00 -3.81
CA ARG A 747 -24.58 18.54 -3.07
C ARG A 747 -23.25 18.84 -3.77
N ASP A 748 -23.20 19.95 -4.51
CA ASP A 748 -21.97 20.49 -5.08
C ASP A 748 -21.32 21.45 -4.07
N ILE A 749 -20.40 20.89 -3.28
CA ILE A 749 -19.70 21.61 -2.20
C ILE A 749 -18.85 22.74 -2.76
N GLU A 750 -18.18 22.54 -3.89
CA GLU A 750 -17.33 23.56 -4.50
C GLU A 750 -18.16 24.72 -5.05
N GLN A 751 -19.29 24.45 -5.69
CA GLN A 751 -20.20 25.50 -6.13
C GLN A 751 -20.75 26.30 -4.95
N ALA A 752 -21.20 25.63 -3.89
CA ALA A 752 -21.70 26.28 -2.69
C ALA A 752 -20.61 27.11 -2.00
N ARG A 753 -19.38 26.60 -1.91
CA ARG A 753 -18.25 27.28 -1.26
C ARG A 753 -17.89 28.56 -2.01
N ARG A 754 -17.83 28.50 -3.34
CA ARG A 754 -17.56 29.66 -4.19
C ARG A 754 -18.64 30.73 -4.06
N ALA A 755 -19.91 30.33 -4.06
CA ALA A 755 -21.01 31.27 -3.86
C ALA A 755 -20.94 31.95 -2.48
N ALA A 756 -20.60 31.21 -1.42
CA ALA A 756 -20.40 31.77 -0.08
C ALA A 756 -19.22 32.76 -0.02
N HIS A 757 -18.11 32.45 -0.69
CA HIS A 757 -16.96 33.35 -0.81
C HIS A 757 -17.33 34.68 -1.48
N ARG A 758 -18.02 34.61 -2.63
CA ARG A 758 -18.50 35.77 -3.39
C ARG A 758 -19.40 36.68 -2.55
N ILE A 759 -20.34 36.09 -1.81
CA ILE A 759 -21.25 36.82 -0.91
C ILE A 759 -20.47 37.55 0.18
N SER A 760 -19.48 36.89 0.78
CA SER A 760 -18.61 37.48 1.80
C SER A 760 -17.83 38.68 1.25
N GLY A 761 -17.24 38.56 0.06
CA GLY A 761 -16.50 39.61 -0.61
C GLY A 761 -17.36 40.83 -0.98
N ALA A 762 -18.59 40.60 -1.46
CA ALA A 762 -19.50 41.68 -1.81
C ALA A 762 -20.03 42.43 -0.58
N ALA A 763 -20.47 41.68 0.44
CA ALA A 763 -20.90 42.23 1.73
C ALA A 763 -19.76 43.02 2.38
N ALA A 764 -18.51 42.67 2.05
CA ALA A 764 -17.36 43.39 2.53
C ALA A 764 -17.24 44.81 2.00
N VAL A 765 -17.58 45.01 0.74
CA VAL A 765 -17.48 46.28 0.03
C VAL A 765 -18.55 47.27 0.48
N VAL A 766 -19.76 46.78 0.77
CA VAL A 766 -20.88 47.62 1.25
C VAL A 766 -20.94 47.74 2.78
N GLU A 767 -19.92 47.25 3.47
CA GLU A 767 -19.81 47.22 4.94
C GLU A 767 -20.94 46.47 5.68
N ASP A 768 -21.63 45.54 5.01
CA ASP A 768 -22.62 44.66 5.61
C ASP A 768 -21.92 43.56 6.43
N ARG A 769 -21.70 43.87 7.72
CA ARG A 769 -21.00 42.98 8.66
C ARG A 769 -21.77 41.69 8.93
N GLN A 770 -23.10 41.72 8.93
CA GLN A 770 -23.89 40.53 9.26
C GLN A 770 -23.82 39.50 8.13
N THR A 771 -24.06 39.93 6.89
CA THR A 771 -23.98 39.05 5.72
C THR A 771 -22.55 38.56 5.49
N ARG A 772 -21.54 39.41 5.67
CA ARG A 772 -20.12 39.02 5.55
C ARG A 772 -19.77 37.89 6.53
N ASN A 773 -20.15 38.01 7.81
CA ASN A 773 -19.82 37.03 8.83
C ASN A 773 -20.48 35.67 8.57
N LEU A 774 -21.76 35.67 8.19
CA LEU A 774 -22.49 34.44 7.89
C LEU A 774 -21.95 33.75 6.64
N ALA A 775 -21.68 34.51 5.58
CA ALA A 775 -21.13 33.96 4.34
C ALA A 775 -19.72 33.40 4.53
N SER A 776 -18.86 34.08 5.30
CA SER A 776 -17.51 33.59 5.62
C SER A 776 -17.54 32.31 6.46
N GLU A 777 -18.46 32.19 7.43
CA GLU A 777 -18.61 30.97 8.21
C GLU A 777 -19.13 29.80 7.35
N LEU A 778 -20.03 30.08 6.42
CA LEU A 778 -20.59 29.10 5.49
C LEU A 778 -19.50 28.59 4.51
N GLU A 779 -18.66 29.49 3.99
CA GLU A 779 -17.48 29.14 3.19
C GLU A 779 -16.49 28.26 3.97
N ARG A 780 -16.19 28.64 5.22
CA ARG A 780 -15.25 27.90 6.09
C ARG A 780 -15.71 26.46 6.30
N ARG A 781 -17.01 26.24 6.55
CA ARG A 781 -17.56 24.89 6.76
C ARG A 781 -17.53 24.03 5.50
N LEU A 782 -17.84 24.63 4.35
CA LEU A 782 -17.78 23.95 3.05
C LEU A 782 -16.34 23.61 2.60
N SER A 783 -15.31 24.23 3.21
CA SER A 783 -13.90 23.96 2.91
C SER A 783 -13.33 22.69 3.60
N THR A 784 -14.13 22.01 4.43
CA THR A 784 -13.66 20.88 5.26
C THR A 784 -13.79 19.54 4.51
N PRO A 785 -12.78 18.64 4.48
CA PRO A 785 -12.79 17.42 3.65
C PRO A 785 -13.82 16.33 4.05
N SER A 786 -14.60 16.54 5.12
CA SER A 786 -15.71 15.67 5.54
C SER A 786 -17.10 16.28 5.32
N SER A 787 -17.20 17.34 4.53
CA SER A 787 -18.42 18.16 4.44
C SER A 787 -19.50 17.53 3.56
N ASP A 788 -20.18 16.50 4.06
CA ASP A 788 -21.56 16.30 3.63
C ASP A 788 -22.39 17.53 4.03
N ILE A 789 -23.37 17.91 3.21
CA ILE A 789 -24.27 19.02 3.51
C ILE A 789 -25.12 18.63 4.72
N ASN A 790 -24.70 19.12 5.89
CA ASN A 790 -25.31 18.84 7.18
C ASN A 790 -26.30 19.94 7.57
N ALA A 791 -27.14 19.65 8.56
CA ALA A 791 -28.20 20.54 9.06
C ALA A 791 -27.69 21.95 9.41
N ASP A 792 -26.45 22.07 9.90
CA ASP A 792 -25.85 23.36 10.24
C ASP A 792 -25.55 24.24 9.02
N ILE A 793 -25.11 23.67 7.90
CA ILE A 793 -24.88 24.42 6.65
C ILE A 793 -26.23 24.92 6.10
N GLN A 794 -27.28 24.09 6.21
CA GLN A 794 -28.64 24.50 5.88
C GLN A 794 -29.17 25.58 6.82
N ALA A 795 -28.87 25.53 8.12
CA ALA A 795 -29.28 26.56 9.07
C ALA A 795 -28.64 27.92 8.76
N LEU A 796 -27.32 27.95 8.54
CA LEU A 796 -26.60 29.16 8.14
C LEU A 796 -27.10 29.73 6.81
N PHE A 797 -27.41 28.85 5.85
CA PHE A 797 -27.98 29.25 4.57
C PHE A 797 -29.37 29.89 4.73
N VAL A 798 -30.25 29.30 5.55
CA VAL A 798 -31.59 29.85 5.82
C VAL A 798 -31.50 31.20 6.53
N GLU A 799 -30.55 31.35 7.46
CA GLU A 799 -30.30 32.62 8.16
C GLU A 799 -29.81 33.70 7.19
N LEU A 800 -28.87 33.36 6.30
CA LEU A 800 -28.39 34.24 5.24
C LEU A 800 -29.51 34.67 4.28
N GLN A 801 -30.40 33.75 3.89
CA GLN A 801 -31.59 34.07 3.07
C GLN A 801 -32.58 34.97 3.81
N SER A 802 -32.72 34.82 5.12
CA SER A 802 -33.65 35.63 5.93
C SER A 802 -33.19 37.09 6.03
N LEU A 803 -31.89 37.34 6.13
CA LEU A 803 -31.32 38.69 6.15
C LEU A 803 -31.53 39.41 4.83
N HIS A 804 -31.28 38.73 3.70
CA HIS A 804 -31.53 39.32 2.39
C HIS A 804 -33.01 39.66 2.16
N ARG A 805 -33.95 38.81 2.64
CA ARG A 805 -35.40 39.09 2.59
C ARG A 805 -35.81 40.25 3.50
N ALA A 806 -35.13 40.44 4.63
CA ALA A 806 -35.42 41.55 5.54
C ALA A 806 -34.96 42.91 4.97
N GLU A 807 -33.90 42.92 4.17
CA GLU A 807 -33.39 44.12 3.50
C GLU A 807 -34.10 44.47 2.19
N THR A 808 -34.93 43.55 1.65
CA THR A 808 -35.75 43.76 0.45
C THR A 808 -37.25 43.57 0.76
N PRO A 809 -37.89 44.51 1.49
CA PRO A 809 -39.34 44.52 1.60
C PRO A 809 -39.92 44.95 0.25
N ASP A 810 -40.47 43.98 -0.47
CA ASP A 810 -41.23 44.06 -1.72
C ASP A 810 -40.46 44.42 -3.01
N ALA A 811 -40.33 43.40 -3.87
CA ALA A 811 -40.58 43.52 -5.30
C ALA A 811 -41.78 42.64 -5.66
#